data_AF-A0A1F5SGW2-F1
#
_entry.id   AF-A0A1F5SGW2-F1
#
_cell.length_a   1.000
_cell.length_b   1.000
_cell.length_c   1.000
_cell.angle_alpha   90.00
_cell.angle_beta   90.00
_cell.angle_gamma   90.00
#
_symmetry.space_group_name_H-M   'P 1'
#
loop_
_entity.id
_entity.type
_entity.pdbx_description
1 polymer ?
#
loop_
_entity_poly.entity_id
_entity_poly.type
_entity_poly.pdbx_seq_one_letter_code
_entity_poly.pdbx_strand_id
1 'polypeptide(L)'
;MKRLSGLKIALCQMPVLPGRPDLNTAYIIKEIRAAAAANADIVVFPEMCVTGYLLGDLFENEAFIREAADRNEEIRRAAKGLTAIWGNITIDRDKTGEDGRLRKYNTALIANNGEWIGRTTKTLQPKYRIFDDERHFYSRRQFYNETVWRGGHEGTEISDLMQPFTIPTRVGELSVGVILCEDMWHGDYPVNPTRMLKDNGAEIVFNLSASPWTWQKNRKRHQVVSDLLSECRVPFVYINNTGEQNTGKNLVVFDGSSAVYDSRGNIVFEIPPYSEGTKEYVFSADAPKQPIQAEDAAQLFMALAYGLKKFFNLLPPPRRRAIVGLSGGIDSAAVLLLLVYVLGKENVRAVYMPSRFSSRKSEDIAAAIARGVGLDLEKRPIEPIIAAVSAVTGTTEDSPGFENIQARARMEILAALAQDTGGMFSANWNKVEAAFGYGTLYGDMAGFAAPLGDLVKREVYQLADFMNRRIFGGEIIPEECFTRAPTAELKDGQTDPFDYGNLNRRGYHDELVRAFTEFRRDPEWVLRKYEDDSLEREFMLEPGTLARLFPTAREFVKDLERCWRMFHSSYFKRVQSVPLIITSKRAFGTDLREAMLPAYFTEEFTRLKRKILAGKGKKNRIVIYGGSFNPPGRHHRRFARYLRKYFDTVIIYPCGPRPDKPSANILPLANRLVLVKKGLSGIKGARLDFYDLENGFYTPTYLLDEKYRKKYPEAEIWHAVGSDVLLGGGHGASEVHTWHQGAEIWQNLNFFVIERPGFELAPEDMPPSSELHRIPGIYGSGTMIRERIYRGEDISGLTLKSVREYIYNFSLFGK
;
A
#
# COMPACT_ATOMS: atom_id res chain seq x y z
N MET A 1 28.54 14.46 21.96
CA MET A 1 28.73 15.78 21.34
C MET A 1 29.95 16.53 21.86
N LYS A 2 30.24 16.62 23.17
CA LYS A 2 31.45 17.33 23.69
C LYS A 2 32.76 16.95 22.97
N ARG A 3 32.99 15.65 22.72
CA ARG A 3 34.16 15.12 21.98
C ARG A 3 34.32 15.70 20.56
N LEU A 4 33.22 15.98 19.87
CA LEU A 4 33.20 16.48 18.50
C LEU A 4 33.18 18.02 18.43
N SER A 5 33.10 18.71 19.58
CA SER A 5 32.94 20.17 19.61
C SER A 5 34.08 20.85 18.88
N GLY A 6 33.76 21.67 17.88
CA GLY A 6 34.71 22.36 17.01
C GLY A 6 35.03 21.63 15.70
N LEU A 7 34.73 20.33 15.57
CA LEU A 7 34.93 19.59 14.31
C LEU A 7 34.13 20.27 13.19
N LYS A 8 34.80 20.62 12.09
CA LYS A 8 34.19 21.26 10.92
C LYS A 8 34.10 20.27 9.77
N ILE A 9 32.88 19.98 9.33
CA ILE A 9 32.60 19.12 8.19
C ILE A 9 31.99 19.90 7.03
N ALA A 10 32.33 19.52 5.81
CA ALA A 10 31.79 20.04 4.56
C ALA A 10 30.96 18.94 3.88
N LEU A 11 29.64 19.09 3.86
CA LEU A 11 28.71 18.16 3.24
C LEU A 11 28.44 18.60 1.80
N CYS A 12 28.97 17.85 0.83
CA CYS A 12 28.80 18.16 -0.59
C CYS A 12 27.54 17.49 -1.17
N GLN A 13 26.43 18.22 -1.16
CA GLN A 13 25.18 17.80 -1.80
C GLN A 13 25.25 18.08 -3.32
N MET A 14 26.06 17.28 -4.03
CA MET A 14 26.36 17.52 -5.43
C MET A 14 25.26 17.01 -6.38
N PRO A 15 25.04 17.69 -7.53
CA PRO A 15 24.28 17.13 -8.63
C PRO A 15 25.13 16.07 -9.33
N VAL A 16 24.72 14.81 -9.25
CA VAL A 16 25.44 13.72 -9.93
C VAL A 16 24.97 13.63 -11.38
N LEU A 17 25.90 13.75 -12.33
CA LEU A 17 25.62 13.56 -13.75
C LEU A 17 25.84 12.07 -14.10
N PRO A 18 24.77 11.29 -14.39
CA PRO A 18 24.91 9.86 -14.64
C PRO A 18 25.79 9.58 -15.87
N GLY A 19 26.76 8.68 -15.73
CA GLY A 19 27.65 8.26 -16.81
C GLY A 19 28.77 9.25 -17.14
N ARG A 20 29.00 10.27 -16.31
CA ARG A 20 30.02 11.32 -16.53
C ARG A 20 31.09 11.37 -15.44
N PRO A 21 31.92 10.31 -15.30
CA PRO A 21 32.99 10.26 -14.31
C PRO A 21 34.01 11.38 -14.48
N ASP A 22 34.21 11.89 -15.69
CA ASP A 22 35.02 13.06 -15.99
C ASP A 22 34.50 14.33 -15.30
N LEU A 23 33.24 14.69 -15.54
CA LEU A 23 32.64 15.93 -15.01
C LEU A 23 32.42 15.86 -13.50
N ASN A 24 31.96 14.71 -13.02
CA ASN A 24 31.72 14.52 -11.59
C ASN A 24 33.04 14.57 -10.79
N THR A 25 34.13 13.98 -11.32
CA THR A 25 35.45 14.07 -10.69
C THR A 25 35.96 15.50 -10.64
N ALA A 26 35.81 16.25 -11.74
CA ALA A 26 36.19 17.66 -11.77
C ALA A 26 35.42 18.49 -10.73
N TYR A 27 34.12 18.21 -10.56
CA TYR A 27 33.29 18.83 -9.53
C TYR A 27 33.78 18.47 -8.12
N ILE A 28 34.02 17.18 -7.85
CA ILE A 28 34.52 16.70 -6.55
C ILE A 28 35.84 17.38 -6.19
N ILE A 29 36.81 17.43 -7.12
CA ILE A 29 38.12 18.08 -6.91
C ILE A 29 37.96 19.57 -6.60
N LYS A 30 37.07 20.26 -7.33
CA LYS A 30 36.76 21.68 -7.06
C LYS A 30 36.23 21.88 -5.64
N GLU A 31 35.28 21.06 -5.21
CA GLU A 31 34.66 21.18 -3.88
C GLU A 31 35.62 20.76 -2.75
N ILE A 32 36.50 19.78 -2.99
CA ILE A 32 37.61 19.46 -2.07
C ILE A 32 38.47 20.70 -1.82
N ARG A 33 38.90 21.39 -2.90
CA ARG A 33 39.73 22.60 -2.79
C ARG A 33 38.99 23.72 -2.06
N ALA A 34 37.70 23.91 -2.33
CA ALA A 34 36.88 24.90 -1.65
C ALA A 34 36.73 24.59 -0.15
N ALA A 35 36.48 23.34 0.22
CA ALA A 35 36.38 22.90 1.61
C ALA A 35 37.72 23.06 2.35
N ALA A 36 38.84 22.77 1.70
CA ALA A 36 40.18 22.97 2.27
C ALA A 36 40.47 24.47 2.51
N ALA A 37 40.14 25.33 1.53
CA ALA A 37 40.28 26.78 1.66
C ALA A 37 39.42 27.37 2.79
N ALA A 38 38.27 26.74 3.05
CA ALA A 38 37.41 27.11 4.16
C ALA A 38 37.81 26.45 5.49
N ASN A 39 38.97 25.78 5.54
CA ASN A 39 39.50 25.08 6.71
C ASN A 39 38.51 24.03 7.25
N ALA A 40 37.87 23.21 6.42
CA ALA A 40 37.14 22.03 6.89
C ALA A 40 38.11 20.91 7.30
N ASP A 41 37.78 20.12 8.33
CA ASP A 41 38.56 18.93 8.68
C ASP A 41 38.22 17.75 7.76
N ILE A 42 36.94 17.64 7.38
CA ILE A 42 36.40 16.56 6.56
C ILE A 42 35.51 17.13 5.47
N VAL A 43 35.66 16.66 4.24
CA VAL A 43 34.68 16.84 3.16
C VAL A 43 34.08 15.48 2.79
N VAL A 44 32.77 15.40 2.70
CA VAL A 44 32.03 14.15 2.43
C VAL A 44 31.16 14.30 1.19
N PHE A 45 31.20 13.30 0.32
CA PHE A 45 30.45 13.22 -0.94
C PHE A 45 29.48 12.01 -0.94
N PRO A 46 28.44 12.03 -1.79
CA PRO A 46 27.45 10.95 -1.86
C PRO A 46 28.01 9.59 -2.33
N GLU A 47 27.17 8.56 -2.23
CA GLU A 47 27.44 7.24 -2.80
C GLU A 47 27.50 7.31 -4.33
N MET A 48 28.43 6.57 -4.93
CA MET A 48 28.60 6.48 -6.40
C MET A 48 28.61 7.85 -7.11
N CYS A 49 29.13 8.87 -6.42
CA CYS A 49 29.08 10.26 -6.87
C CYS A 49 29.94 10.54 -8.11
N VAL A 50 30.93 9.67 -8.39
CA VAL A 50 31.77 9.76 -9.59
C VAL A 50 31.03 9.24 -10.82
N THR A 51 30.46 8.03 -10.78
CA THR A 51 29.83 7.42 -11.96
C THR A 51 28.38 7.83 -12.15
N GLY A 52 27.65 8.07 -11.07
CA GLY A 52 26.20 7.84 -11.04
C GLY A 52 25.88 6.42 -10.60
N TYR A 53 24.65 6.24 -10.14
CA TYR A 53 24.18 5.02 -9.50
C TYR A 53 23.30 4.17 -10.43
N LEU A 54 22.36 4.79 -11.15
CA LEU A 54 21.41 4.10 -12.01
C LEU A 54 21.92 4.12 -13.45
N LEU A 55 22.88 3.23 -13.77
CA LEU A 55 23.51 3.15 -15.10
C LEU A 55 23.21 1.84 -15.86
N GLY A 56 22.52 0.88 -15.21
CA GLY A 56 22.25 -0.44 -15.79
C GLY A 56 23.52 -1.14 -16.27
N ASP A 57 23.46 -1.75 -17.45
CA ASP A 57 24.57 -2.54 -18.00
C ASP A 57 25.78 -1.70 -18.46
N LEU A 58 25.76 -0.37 -18.33
CA LEU A 58 26.99 0.42 -18.45
C LEU A 58 28.01 0.03 -17.37
N PHE A 59 27.56 -0.51 -16.23
CA PHE A 59 28.46 -1.12 -15.25
C PHE A 59 29.16 -2.38 -15.77
N GLU A 60 28.69 -2.99 -16.86
CA GLU A 60 29.33 -4.15 -17.48
C GLU A 60 30.29 -3.75 -18.61
N ASN A 61 30.43 -2.46 -18.90
CA ASN A 61 31.44 -1.95 -19.80
C ASN A 61 32.79 -1.80 -19.06
N GLU A 62 33.71 -2.75 -19.27
CA GLU A 62 35.00 -2.75 -18.59
C GLU A 62 35.82 -1.47 -18.79
N ALA A 63 35.79 -0.85 -19.98
CA ALA A 63 36.54 0.37 -20.25
C ALA A 63 36.00 1.52 -19.38
N PHE A 64 34.67 1.67 -19.32
CA PHE A 64 34.01 2.64 -18.45
C PHE A 64 34.32 2.40 -16.97
N ILE A 65 34.27 1.14 -16.52
CA ILE A 65 34.56 0.76 -15.13
C ILE A 65 36.01 1.05 -14.76
N ARG A 66 36.97 0.71 -15.64
CA ARG A 66 38.40 0.99 -15.41
C ARG A 66 38.64 2.49 -15.32
N GLU A 67 38.09 3.26 -16.26
CA GLU A 67 38.19 4.72 -16.23
C GLU A 67 37.60 5.31 -14.95
N ALA A 68 36.40 4.88 -14.57
CA ALA A 68 35.75 5.31 -13.34
C ALA A 68 36.58 4.97 -12.09
N ALA A 69 37.17 3.76 -12.03
CA ALA A 69 38.03 3.35 -10.92
C ALA A 69 39.33 4.17 -10.87
N ASP A 70 39.92 4.51 -12.01
CA ASP A 70 41.17 5.29 -12.10
C ASP A 70 40.97 6.75 -11.62
N ARG A 71 39.75 7.32 -11.75
CA ARG A 71 39.40 8.64 -11.18
C ARG A 71 39.64 8.74 -9.67
N ASN A 72 39.60 7.61 -8.95
CA ASN A 72 39.84 7.60 -7.50
C ASN A 72 41.24 8.13 -7.13
N GLU A 73 42.24 7.89 -7.98
CA GLU A 73 43.60 8.38 -7.75
C GLU A 73 43.71 9.89 -7.94
N GLU A 74 42.94 10.47 -8.87
CA GLU A 74 42.86 11.91 -9.08
C GLU A 74 42.21 12.61 -7.88
N ILE A 75 41.13 12.04 -7.35
CA ILE A 75 40.43 12.55 -6.15
C ILE A 75 41.33 12.44 -4.92
N ARG A 76 42.00 11.30 -4.73
CA ARG A 76 42.97 11.11 -3.64
C ARG A 76 44.03 12.21 -3.64
N ARG A 77 44.71 12.44 -4.77
CA ARG A 77 45.77 13.47 -4.89
C ARG A 77 45.27 14.89 -4.61
N ALA A 78 43.98 15.15 -4.87
CA ALA A 78 43.36 16.44 -4.61
C ALA A 78 43.02 16.69 -3.13
N ALA A 79 42.86 15.63 -2.31
CA ALA A 79 42.49 15.68 -0.90
C ALA A 79 43.60 16.24 0.01
N LYS A 80 44.07 17.46 -0.25
CA LYS A 80 45.14 18.15 0.50
C LYS A 80 44.56 19.13 1.52
N GLY A 81 45.11 19.13 2.74
CA GLY A 81 44.70 20.03 3.81
C GLY A 81 43.44 19.61 4.57
N LEU A 82 42.87 18.43 4.25
CA LEU A 82 41.68 17.86 4.90
C LEU A 82 41.60 16.34 4.68
N THR A 83 40.60 15.70 5.28
CA THR A 83 40.17 14.34 4.94
C THR A 83 39.00 14.35 3.95
N ALA A 84 39.12 13.67 2.82
CA ALA A 84 38.02 13.49 1.86
C ALA A 84 37.43 12.08 1.98
N ILE A 85 36.10 11.99 1.96
CA ILE A 85 35.33 10.73 1.95
C ILE A 85 34.37 10.77 0.76
N TRP A 86 34.47 9.82 -0.17
CA TRP A 86 33.63 9.79 -1.38
C TRP A 86 33.22 8.39 -1.80
N GLY A 87 32.09 8.28 -2.52
CA GLY A 87 31.60 7.02 -3.06
C GLY A 87 31.96 6.85 -4.54
N ASN A 88 32.55 5.71 -4.89
CA ASN A 88 32.82 5.31 -6.26
C ASN A 88 33.04 3.78 -6.37
N ILE A 89 33.25 3.31 -7.60
CA ILE A 89 33.61 1.93 -7.91
C ILE A 89 35.07 1.67 -7.54
N THR A 90 35.32 0.49 -6.99
CA THR A 90 36.65 -0.15 -7.01
C THR A 90 36.58 -1.52 -7.67
N ILE A 91 37.71 -2.02 -8.16
CA ILE A 91 37.79 -3.29 -8.91
C ILE A 91 38.93 -4.17 -8.41
N ASP A 92 38.73 -5.49 -8.49
CA ASP A 92 39.80 -6.47 -8.42
C ASP A 92 40.11 -6.94 -9.84
N ARG A 93 41.18 -6.41 -10.45
CA ARG A 93 41.48 -6.59 -11.89
C ARG A 93 41.66 -8.05 -12.31
N ASP A 94 42.09 -8.90 -11.39
CA ASP A 94 42.41 -10.31 -11.64
C ASP A 94 41.35 -11.27 -11.08
N LYS A 95 40.18 -10.76 -10.65
CA LYS A 95 39.10 -11.58 -10.09
C LYS A 95 37.79 -11.34 -10.80
N THR A 96 36.95 -12.35 -10.77
CA THR A 96 35.57 -12.30 -11.23
C THR A 96 34.58 -12.38 -10.07
N GLY A 97 33.37 -11.85 -10.27
CA GLY A 97 32.22 -12.08 -9.41
C GLY A 97 31.67 -13.50 -9.54
N GLU A 98 30.55 -13.77 -8.88
CA GLU A 98 29.87 -15.09 -8.91
C GLU A 98 29.29 -15.44 -10.28
N ASP A 99 29.15 -14.45 -11.17
CA ASP A 99 28.62 -14.57 -12.52
C ASP A 99 29.71 -14.58 -13.62
N GLY A 100 30.98 -14.60 -13.23
CA GLY A 100 32.13 -14.60 -14.14
C GLY A 100 32.53 -13.23 -14.70
N ARG A 101 31.84 -12.14 -14.35
CA ARG A 101 32.20 -10.77 -14.80
C ARG A 101 33.27 -10.15 -13.90
N LEU A 102 33.95 -9.09 -14.37
CA LEU A 102 34.96 -8.35 -13.60
C LEU A 102 34.45 -8.01 -12.20
N ARG A 103 35.18 -8.42 -11.16
CA ARG A 103 34.79 -8.18 -9.78
C ARG A 103 34.93 -6.69 -9.46
N LYS A 104 33.79 -6.05 -9.23
CA LYS A 104 33.67 -4.62 -8.94
C LYS A 104 32.80 -4.40 -7.71
N TYR A 105 33.05 -3.31 -7.01
CA TYR A 105 32.48 -3.01 -5.70
C TYR A 105 31.89 -1.60 -5.69
N ASN A 106 30.76 -1.42 -5.03
CA ASN A 106 30.30 -0.12 -4.58
C ASN A 106 31.03 0.23 -3.28
N THR A 107 31.86 1.28 -3.30
CA THR A 107 32.88 1.53 -2.28
C THR A 107 32.86 2.98 -1.81
N ALA A 108 33.03 3.19 -0.51
CA ALA A 108 33.43 4.45 0.07
C ALA A 108 34.95 4.47 0.24
N LEU A 109 35.60 5.52 -0.26
CA LEU A 109 37.04 5.72 -0.22
C LEU A 109 37.38 6.91 0.68
N ILE A 110 38.53 6.84 1.36
CA ILE A 110 38.96 7.85 2.32
C ILE A 110 40.43 8.19 2.07
N ALA A 111 40.71 9.47 1.95
CA ALA A 111 42.07 10.00 1.80
C ALA A 111 42.30 11.22 2.69
N ASN A 112 43.51 11.37 3.22
CA ASN A 112 43.93 12.53 4.00
C ASN A 112 45.28 13.04 3.48
N ASN A 113 45.37 14.35 3.28
CA ASN A 113 46.60 15.02 2.81
C ASN A 113 47.23 14.39 1.57
N GLY A 114 46.38 13.96 0.65
CA GLY A 114 46.80 13.32 -0.58
C GLY A 114 47.03 11.83 -0.45
N GLU A 115 47.03 11.22 0.75
CA GLU A 115 47.34 9.80 0.99
C GLU A 115 46.11 8.95 1.32
N TRP A 116 46.15 7.66 0.98
CA TRP A 116 45.06 6.74 1.30
C TRP A 116 44.98 6.48 2.81
N ILE A 117 43.78 6.63 3.39
CA ILE A 117 43.47 6.11 4.73
C ILE A 117 42.88 4.70 4.60
N GLY A 118 41.98 4.50 3.64
CA GLY A 118 41.37 3.20 3.39
C GLY A 118 40.14 3.24 2.51
N ARG A 119 39.46 2.09 2.43
CA ARG A 119 38.20 1.92 1.71
C ARG A 119 37.28 0.96 2.45
N THR A 120 35.97 1.12 2.29
CA THR A 120 34.97 0.14 2.72
C THR A 120 33.94 -0.12 1.63
N THR A 121 33.56 -1.38 1.47
CA THR A 121 32.58 -1.84 0.49
C THR A 121 31.19 -1.93 1.12
N LYS A 122 30.16 -1.60 0.34
CA LYS A 122 28.75 -1.70 0.74
C LYS A 122 28.42 -3.10 1.26
N THR A 123 27.75 -3.16 2.41
CA THR A 123 27.47 -4.43 3.10
C THR A 123 26.13 -5.00 2.68
N LEU A 124 25.11 -4.14 2.67
CA LEU A 124 23.75 -4.46 2.30
C LEU A 124 23.47 -3.90 0.91
N GLN A 125 23.18 -4.78 -0.05
CA GLN A 125 22.89 -4.39 -1.42
C GLN A 125 21.38 -4.48 -1.68
N PRO A 126 20.72 -3.38 -2.09
CA PRO A 126 19.31 -3.42 -2.44
C PRO A 126 19.11 -4.15 -3.77
N LYS A 127 18.18 -5.11 -3.78
CA LYS A 127 17.81 -5.94 -4.94
C LYS A 127 16.30 -5.94 -5.19
N TYR A 128 15.68 -4.79 -4.98
CA TYR A 128 14.24 -4.59 -5.08
C TYR A 128 13.96 -3.24 -5.73
N ARG A 129 12.74 -3.06 -6.25
CA ARG A 129 12.33 -1.81 -6.92
C ARG A 129 13.24 -1.55 -8.13
N ILE A 130 13.77 -0.34 -8.24
CA ILE A 130 14.71 0.11 -9.26
C ILE A 130 16.17 -0.34 -8.99
N PHE A 131 16.44 -0.99 -7.85
CA PHE A 131 17.78 -1.37 -7.44
C PHE A 131 18.09 -2.81 -7.83
N ASP A 132 19.23 -3.00 -8.49
CA ASP A 132 19.80 -4.30 -8.88
C ASP A 132 21.27 -4.38 -8.44
N ASP A 133 21.63 -3.90 -7.24
CA ASP A 133 23.04 -3.82 -6.83
C ASP A 133 23.76 -5.16 -6.92
N GLU A 134 23.12 -6.25 -6.46
CA GLU A 134 23.69 -7.61 -6.50
C GLU A 134 23.91 -8.14 -7.92
N ARG A 135 23.26 -7.56 -8.95
CA ARG A 135 23.54 -7.89 -10.35
C ARG A 135 24.91 -7.37 -10.78
N HIS A 136 25.33 -6.23 -10.23
CA HIS A 136 26.48 -5.48 -10.73
C HIS A 136 27.68 -5.55 -9.79
N PHE A 137 27.47 -5.53 -8.47
CA PHE A 137 28.52 -5.30 -7.49
C PHE A 137 28.69 -6.48 -6.54
N TYR A 138 29.94 -6.78 -6.19
CA TYR A 138 30.27 -7.70 -5.12
C TYR A 138 30.16 -6.99 -3.76
N SER A 139 29.46 -7.61 -2.80
CA SER A 139 29.19 -7.03 -1.48
C SER A 139 30.23 -7.46 -0.44
N ARG A 140 30.29 -6.74 0.68
CA ARG A 140 31.07 -7.18 1.85
C ARG A 140 30.61 -8.54 2.36
N ARG A 141 29.32 -8.83 2.32
CA ARG A 141 28.75 -10.12 2.73
C ARG A 141 29.21 -11.27 1.83
N GLN A 142 29.25 -11.08 0.52
CA GLN A 142 29.80 -12.07 -0.40
C GLN A 142 31.30 -12.30 -0.15
N PHE A 143 32.06 -11.23 0.12
CA PHE A 143 33.46 -11.36 0.52
C PHE A 143 33.64 -12.16 1.81
N TYR A 144 32.82 -11.91 2.82
CA TYR A 144 32.80 -12.70 4.06
C TYR A 144 32.51 -14.18 3.79
N ASN A 145 31.43 -14.47 3.05
CA ASN A 145 31.04 -15.84 2.72
C ASN A 145 32.14 -16.59 1.94
N GLU A 146 32.78 -15.94 0.97
CA GLU A 146 33.89 -16.53 0.22
C GLU A 146 35.09 -16.85 1.13
N THR A 147 35.39 -15.97 2.10
CA THR A 147 36.49 -16.16 3.06
C THR A 147 36.24 -17.36 3.96
N VAL A 148 35.03 -17.44 4.53
CA VAL A 148 34.60 -18.55 5.39
C VAL A 148 34.58 -19.87 4.59
N TRP A 149 33.99 -19.86 3.38
CA TRP A 149 33.90 -21.06 2.53
C TRP A 149 35.26 -21.64 2.15
N ARG A 150 36.26 -20.79 1.92
CA ARG A 150 37.63 -21.22 1.56
C ARG A 150 38.47 -21.70 2.76
N GLY A 151 37.84 -21.98 3.91
CA GLY A 151 38.54 -22.38 5.13
C GLY A 151 39.28 -21.22 5.82
N GLY A 152 38.92 -19.97 5.52
CA GLY A 152 39.44 -18.80 6.19
C GLY A 152 38.97 -18.76 7.64
N HIS A 153 39.88 -19.12 8.55
CA HIS A 153 39.85 -18.94 10.00
C HIS A 153 38.48 -19.16 10.66
N GLU A 154 38.24 -20.39 11.17
CA GLU A 154 37.20 -20.64 12.17
C GLU A 154 37.20 -19.51 13.21
N GLY A 155 36.05 -18.85 13.38
CA GLY A 155 35.87 -17.75 14.33
C GLY A 155 35.95 -16.32 13.77
N THR A 156 36.15 -16.12 12.46
CA THR A 156 36.01 -14.78 11.85
C THR A 156 34.53 -14.39 11.75
N GLU A 157 34.16 -13.28 12.37
CA GLU A 157 32.82 -12.70 12.28
C GLU A 157 32.79 -11.56 11.26
N ILE A 158 31.63 -11.28 10.67
CA ILE A 158 31.51 -10.16 9.72
C ILE A 158 31.81 -8.81 10.38
N SER A 159 31.61 -8.70 11.70
CA SER A 159 31.98 -7.52 12.49
C SER A 159 33.48 -7.24 12.43
N ASP A 160 34.32 -8.25 12.27
CA ASP A 160 35.77 -8.07 12.17
C ASP A 160 36.16 -7.32 10.90
N LEU A 161 35.33 -7.42 9.86
CA LEU A 161 35.50 -6.71 8.59
C LEU A 161 34.97 -5.27 8.60
N MET A 162 34.25 -4.87 9.66
CA MET A 162 33.60 -3.58 9.82
C MET A 162 34.37 -2.68 10.80
N GLN A 163 35.56 -2.23 10.40
CA GLN A 163 36.41 -1.38 11.23
C GLN A 163 36.21 0.12 10.93
N PRO A 164 36.20 0.99 11.95
CA PRO A 164 36.29 2.44 11.73
C PRO A 164 37.70 2.82 11.26
N PHE A 165 37.81 4.03 10.70
CA PHE A 165 39.06 4.61 10.22
C PHE A 165 39.52 5.70 11.18
N THR A 166 40.80 5.69 11.54
CA THR A 166 41.41 6.79 12.32
C THR A 166 41.83 7.91 11.38
N ILE A 167 41.33 9.12 11.60
CA ILE A 167 41.67 10.30 10.78
C ILE A 167 42.14 11.46 11.67
N PRO A 168 43.10 12.28 11.21
CA PRO A 168 43.52 13.48 11.92
C PRO A 168 42.50 14.61 11.72
N THR A 169 42.16 15.31 12.81
CA THR A 169 41.26 16.47 12.79
C THR A 169 41.75 17.54 13.78
N ARG A 170 41.17 18.75 13.75
CA ARG A 170 41.48 19.77 14.78
C ARG A 170 41.11 19.37 16.20
N VAL A 171 40.23 18.39 16.38
CA VAL A 171 39.83 17.85 17.69
C VAL A 171 40.69 16.63 18.08
N GLY A 172 41.84 16.42 17.43
CA GLY A 172 42.70 15.25 17.60
C GLY A 172 42.37 14.12 16.63
N GLU A 173 42.93 12.94 16.86
CA GLU A 173 42.61 11.74 16.09
C GLU A 173 41.16 11.29 16.37
N LEU A 174 40.41 11.04 15.31
CA LEU A 174 38.98 10.69 15.38
C LEU A 174 38.74 9.33 14.73
N SER A 175 38.02 8.45 15.42
CA SER A 175 37.58 7.15 14.89
C SER A 175 36.26 7.29 14.13
N VAL A 176 36.30 7.10 12.82
CA VAL A 176 35.19 7.38 11.90
C VAL A 176 34.68 6.10 11.24
N GLY A 177 33.42 5.76 11.50
CA GLY A 177 32.71 4.73 10.75
C GLY A 177 32.18 5.26 9.42
N VAL A 178 32.21 4.44 8.37
CA VAL A 178 31.64 4.79 7.06
C VAL A 178 30.77 3.64 6.55
N ILE A 179 29.56 3.97 6.12
CA ILE A 179 28.58 3.03 5.56
C ILE A 179 27.95 3.59 4.28
N LEU A 180 27.31 2.74 3.49
CA LEU A 180 26.73 3.11 2.19
C LEU A 180 25.23 2.84 2.16
N CYS A 181 24.44 3.91 2.01
CA CYS A 181 22.99 3.95 1.79
C CYS A 181 22.20 2.86 2.52
N GLU A 182 21.90 1.75 1.84
CA GLU A 182 21.11 0.61 2.32
C GLU A 182 21.62 0.05 3.66
N ASP A 183 22.92 0.21 3.96
CA ASP A 183 23.52 -0.19 5.25
C ASP A 183 22.81 0.41 6.47
N MET A 184 22.14 1.57 6.35
CA MET A 184 21.33 2.14 7.45
C MET A 184 19.94 1.51 7.58
N TRP A 185 19.41 0.92 6.51
CA TRP A 185 18.07 0.30 6.41
C TRP A 185 18.10 -1.18 6.81
N HIS A 186 18.82 -1.49 7.88
CA HIS A 186 19.16 -2.85 8.28
C HIS A 186 17.98 -3.70 8.81
N GLY A 187 16.78 -3.14 9.01
CA GLY A 187 15.68 -3.81 9.72
C GLY A 187 15.20 -5.14 9.11
N ASP A 188 15.41 -5.33 7.80
CA ASP A 188 15.09 -6.57 7.07
C ASP A 188 16.33 -7.47 6.82
N TYR A 189 17.46 -7.15 7.46
CA TYR A 189 18.74 -7.84 7.29
C TYR A 189 19.24 -8.44 8.61
N PRO A 190 20.02 -9.54 8.56
CA PRO A 190 20.52 -10.20 9.76
C PRO A 190 21.70 -9.46 10.43
N VAL A 191 22.20 -8.38 9.82
CA VAL A 191 23.38 -7.64 10.29
C VAL A 191 23.07 -6.16 10.36
N ASN A 192 23.63 -5.48 11.36
CA ASN A 192 23.54 -4.03 11.51
C ASN A 192 24.95 -3.41 11.38
N PRO A 193 25.32 -2.91 10.18
CA PRO A 193 26.64 -2.33 9.92
C PRO A 193 27.00 -1.17 10.85
N THR A 194 26.02 -0.33 11.20
CA THR A 194 26.24 0.84 12.08
C THR A 194 26.57 0.39 13.50
N ARG A 195 25.85 -0.64 13.99
CA ARG A 195 26.10 -1.21 15.32
C ARG A 195 27.50 -1.84 15.39
N MET A 196 27.89 -2.60 14.38
CA MET A 196 29.22 -3.21 14.29
C MET A 196 30.34 -2.16 14.35
N LEU A 197 30.22 -1.08 13.56
CA LEU A 197 31.18 0.03 13.59
C LEU A 197 31.22 0.71 14.97
N LYS A 198 30.06 0.89 15.60
CA LYS A 198 29.98 1.45 16.94
C LYS A 198 30.67 0.57 17.98
N ASP A 199 30.39 -0.73 17.98
CA ASP A 199 30.98 -1.69 18.90
C ASP A 199 32.51 -1.77 18.69
N ASN A 200 32.98 -1.59 17.45
CA ASN A 200 34.40 -1.46 17.10
C ASN A 200 34.99 -0.07 17.35
N GLY A 201 34.29 0.81 18.07
CA GLY A 201 34.84 2.07 18.57
C GLY A 201 34.65 3.29 17.67
N ALA A 202 33.71 3.26 16.70
CA ALA A 202 33.36 4.47 15.94
C ALA A 202 32.80 5.58 16.86
N GLU A 203 33.37 6.78 16.74
CA GLU A 203 32.94 7.98 17.47
C GLU A 203 31.90 8.79 16.69
N ILE A 204 31.85 8.62 15.36
CA ILE A 204 30.89 9.21 14.42
C ILE A 204 30.75 8.28 13.20
N VAL A 205 29.56 8.24 12.59
CA VAL A 205 29.30 7.44 11.38
C VAL A 205 28.88 8.33 10.22
N PHE A 206 29.51 8.18 9.06
CA PHE A 206 29.09 8.81 7.79
C PHE A 206 28.37 7.79 6.92
N ASN A 207 27.15 8.13 6.49
CA ASN A 207 26.37 7.39 5.51
C ASN A 207 26.38 8.13 4.18
N LEU A 208 27.04 7.53 3.20
CA LEU A 208 27.07 8.01 1.83
C LEU A 208 25.86 7.40 1.11
N SER A 209 25.00 8.23 0.53
CA SER A 209 23.74 7.79 -0.06
C SER A 209 23.53 8.24 -1.49
N ALA A 210 22.89 7.37 -2.27
CA ALA A 210 22.15 7.70 -3.48
C ALA A 210 20.69 7.29 -3.27
N SER A 211 20.01 8.00 -2.37
CA SER A 211 18.64 7.70 -1.96
C SER A 211 17.66 8.53 -2.80
N PRO A 212 16.87 7.90 -3.68
CA PRO A 212 15.93 8.63 -4.53
C PRO A 212 14.80 9.23 -3.70
N TRP A 213 14.22 10.34 -4.16
CA TRP A 213 13.02 10.91 -3.58
C TRP A 213 11.79 10.07 -3.94
N THR A 214 10.90 9.87 -2.98
CA THR A 214 9.52 9.46 -3.20
C THR A 214 8.66 10.15 -2.15
N TRP A 215 7.34 10.18 -2.39
CA TRP A 215 6.38 10.76 -1.46
C TRP A 215 6.59 10.28 -0.01
N GLN A 216 6.63 11.24 0.91
CA GLN A 216 6.84 11.05 2.36
C GLN A 216 8.13 10.32 2.77
N LYS A 217 9.06 10.06 1.85
CA LYS A 217 10.28 9.30 2.15
C LYS A 217 11.20 10.02 3.13
N ASN A 218 11.27 11.35 3.11
CA ASN A 218 12.13 12.11 4.02
C ASN A 218 11.70 11.90 5.48
N ARG A 219 10.39 11.93 5.77
CA ARG A 219 9.86 11.60 7.10
C ARG A 219 10.27 10.19 7.53
N LYS A 220 10.14 9.21 6.62
CA LYS A 220 10.56 7.81 6.90
C LYS A 220 12.07 7.70 7.10
N ARG A 221 12.88 8.45 6.36
CA ARG A 221 14.35 8.48 6.49
C ARG A 221 14.76 8.98 7.87
N HIS A 222 14.22 10.12 8.32
CA HIS A 222 14.49 10.62 9.67
C HIS A 222 14.05 9.63 10.75
N GLN A 223 12.89 8.97 10.57
CA GLN A 223 12.44 7.93 11.49
C GLN A 223 13.43 6.76 11.56
N VAL A 224 13.89 6.24 10.41
CA VAL A 224 14.84 5.12 10.38
C VAL A 224 16.17 5.48 11.03
N VAL A 225 16.71 6.68 10.78
CA VAL A 225 17.93 7.12 11.45
C VAL A 225 17.68 7.30 12.95
N SER A 226 16.54 7.87 13.34
CA SER A 226 16.19 8.01 14.76
C SER A 226 16.11 6.66 15.48
N ASP A 227 15.44 5.67 14.88
CA ASP A 227 15.33 4.32 15.42
C ASP A 227 16.72 3.68 15.56
N LEU A 228 17.53 3.73 14.50
CA LEU A 228 18.90 3.22 14.48
C LEU A 228 19.79 3.83 15.59
N LEU A 229 19.72 5.15 15.78
CA LEU A 229 20.57 5.85 16.75
C LEU A 229 20.04 5.77 18.18
N SER A 230 18.75 5.45 18.36
CA SER A 230 18.22 5.13 19.69
C SER A 230 18.91 3.92 20.32
N GLU A 231 19.35 2.97 19.47
CA GLU A 231 20.08 1.76 19.84
C GLU A 231 21.61 1.96 19.84
N CYS A 232 22.17 2.50 18.76
CA CYS A 232 23.63 2.58 18.58
C CYS A 232 24.28 3.73 19.36
N ARG A 233 23.53 4.80 19.66
CA ARG A 233 24.03 5.97 20.40
C ARG A 233 25.33 6.58 19.83
N VAL A 234 25.36 6.83 18.52
CA VAL A 234 26.51 7.41 17.80
C VAL A 234 26.06 8.60 16.94
N PRO A 235 26.78 9.74 16.92
CA PRO A 235 26.52 10.81 15.97
C PRO A 235 26.58 10.31 14.53
N PHE A 236 25.72 10.84 13.66
CA PHE A 236 25.52 10.31 12.31
C PHE A 236 25.42 11.43 11.29
N VAL A 237 26.11 11.28 10.17
CA VAL A 237 26.10 12.22 9.05
C VAL A 237 25.55 11.52 7.82
N TYR A 238 24.41 11.97 7.34
CA TYR A 238 23.77 11.49 6.11
C TYR A 238 24.07 12.46 4.97
N ILE A 239 24.74 11.98 3.92
CA ILE A 239 25.01 12.76 2.70
C ILE A 239 24.35 12.09 1.51
N ASN A 240 23.58 12.86 0.74
CA ASN A 240 22.87 12.36 -0.42
C ASN A 240 23.10 13.27 -1.63
N ASN A 241 23.04 12.70 -2.82
CA ASN A 241 23.15 13.47 -4.05
C ASN A 241 21.85 14.20 -4.39
N THR A 242 21.96 15.16 -5.31
CA THR A 242 20.84 15.72 -6.04
C THR A 242 20.95 15.34 -7.53
N GLY A 243 19.90 15.61 -8.29
CA GLY A 243 19.86 15.41 -9.73
C GLY A 243 18.79 14.43 -10.17
N GLU A 244 18.90 13.97 -11.40
CA GLU A 244 18.04 12.95 -12.01
C GLU A 244 18.93 11.88 -12.63
N GLN A 245 18.51 10.62 -12.48
CA GLN A 245 19.11 9.47 -13.14
C GLN A 245 17.98 8.53 -13.54
N ASN A 246 18.20 7.64 -14.50
CA ASN A 246 17.12 6.82 -15.03
C ASN A 246 17.52 5.37 -15.28
N THR A 247 16.52 4.50 -15.30
CA THR A 247 16.63 3.07 -15.63
C THR A 247 15.99 2.78 -17.00
N GLY A 248 15.99 3.76 -17.90
CA GLY A 248 15.30 3.71 -19.18
C GLY A 248 13.78 3.90 -19.07
N LYS A 249 13.07 3.11 -18.24
CA LYS A 249 11.61 3.23 -18.06
C LYS A 249 11.18 4.18 -16.93
N ASN A 250 12.09 4.51 -16.03
CA ASN A 250 11.82 5.38 -14.91
C ASN A 250 12.86 6.48 -14.84
N LEU A 251 12.40 7.74 -14.76
CA LEU A 251 13.18 8.90 -14.36
C LEU A 251 13.13 8.98 -12.83
N VAL A 252 14.29 9.06 -12.20
CA VAL A 252 14.45 8.95 -10.76
C VAL A 252 15.12 10.20 -10.23
N VAL A 253 14.40 10.90 -9.35
CA VAL A 253 14.83 12.18 -8.81
C VAL A 253 15.52 11.96 -7.47
N PHE A 254 16.60 12.70 -7.23
CA PHE A 254 17.32 12.72 -5.96
C PHE A 254 17.21 14.11 -5.34
N ASP A 255 16.67 14.16 -4.13
CA ASP A 255 16.37 15.42 -3.43
C ASP A 255 17.54 15.96 -2.62
N GLY A 256 18.58 15.16 -2.37
CA GLY A 256 19.57 15.48 -1.37
C GLY A 256 18.96 15.33 0.02
N SER A 257 18.61 16.46 0.65
CA SER A 257 18.18 16.53 2.05
C SER A 257 19.20 15.91 3.00
N SER A 258 20.47 16.25 2.77
CA SER A 258 21.59 15.79 3.61
C SER A 258 21.45 16.34 5.02
N ALA A 259 21.79 15.55 6.04
CA ALA A 259 21.49 15.89 7.42
C ALA A 259 22.56 15.38 8.40
N VAL A 260 22.67 16.07 9.54
CA VAL A 260 23.50 15.65 10.68
C VAL A 260 22.59 15.39 11.86
N TYR A 261 22.84 14.27 12.53
CA TYR A 261 22.08 13.80 13.68
C TYR A 261 22.99 13.69 14.90
N ASP A 262 22.44 14.03 16.06
CA ASP A 262 23.08 13.74 17.32
C ASP A 262 23.07 12.24 17.64
N SER A 263 23.73 11.85 18.73
CA SER A 263 23.80 10.45 19.18
C SER A 263 22.49 9.90 19.73
N ARG A 264 21.37 10.62 19.61
CA ARG A 264 20.03 10.17 20.03
C ARG A 264 19.06 10.09 18.87
N GLY A 265 19.47 10.45 17.65
CA GLY A 265 18.57 10.47 16.49
C GLY A 265 17.98 11.83 16.18
N ASN A 266 18.30 12.88 16.93
CA ASN A 266 17.74 14.21 16.67
C ASN A 266 18.53 14.91 15.57
N ILE A 267 17.83 15.57 14.66
CA ILE A 267 18.44 16.41 13.63
C ILE A 267 19.05 17.66 14.29
N VAL A 268 20.30 17.98 13.95
CA VAL A 268 20.99 19.22 14.39
C VAL A 268 21.35 20.12 13.21
N PHE A 269 21.41 19.55 12.00
CA PHE A 269 21.64 20.28 10.75
C PHE A 269 20.97 19.55 9.58
N GLU A 270 20.38 20.29 8.66
CA GLU A 270 19.74 19.75 7.46
C GLU A 270 19.94 20.73 6.29
N ILE A 271 20.34 20.20 5.13
CA ILE A 271 20.46 20.94 3.88
C ILE A 271 19.09 20.91 3.17
N PRO A 272 18.57 22.05 2.68
CA PRO A 272 17.30 22.06 1.96
C PRO A 272 17.27 21.09 0.76
N PRO A 273 16.11 20.45 0.48
CA PRO A 273 15.96 19.59 -0.69
C PRO A 273 16.21 20.36 -1.99
N TYR A 274 16.72 19.67 -3.01
CA TYR A 274 17.01 20.21 -4.34
C TYR A 274 18.00 21.39 -4.37
N SER A 275 18.72 21.63 -3.27
CA SER A 275 19.79 22.62 -3.23
C SER A 275 21.15 21.98 -3.53
N GLU A 276 21.86 22.50 -4.52
CA GLU A 276 23.14 21.95 -4.98
C GLU A 276 24.31 22.68 -4.31
N GLY A 277 25.38 21.93 -3.97
CA GLY A 277 26.63 22.49 -3.48
C GLY A 277 27.05 22.02 -2.09
N THR A 278 28.18 22.56 -1.63
CA THR A 278 28.74 22.24 -0.31
C THR A 278 28.16 23.14 0.77
N LYS A 279 27.73 22.52 1.89
CA LYS A 279 27.36 23.24 3.11
C LYS A 279 28.23 22.80 4.27
N GLU A 280 28.66 23.77 5.05
CA GLU A 280 29.53 23.53 6.19
C GLU A 280 28.72 23.39 7.47
N TYR A 281 29.18 22.51 8.36
CA TYR A 281 28.65 22.37 9.70
C TYR A 281 29.80 22.22 10.69
N VAL A 282 29.75 23.02 11.75
CA VAL A 282 30.69 22.93 12.88
C VAL A 282 29.94 22.30 14.03
N PHE A 283 30.44 21.19 14.55
CA PHE A 283 29.82 20.53 15.69
C PHE A 283 29.91 21.41 16.95
N SER A 284 28.77 21.70 17.54
CA SER A 284 28.63 22.40 18.83
C SER A 284 27.57 21.72 19.71
N ALA A 285 27.31 22.27 20.90
CA ALA A 285 26.20 21.85 21.75
C ALA A 285 24.85 22.38 21.20
N ASP A 286 24.56 22.09 19.94
CA ASP A 286 23.39 22.59 19.23
C ASP A 286 22.12 21.93 19.77
N ALA A 287 21.06 22.73 19.90
CA ALA A 287 19.74 22.23 20.19
C ALA A 287 19.18 21.44 18.99
N PRO A 288 18.40 20.38 19.22
CA PRO A 288 17.63 19.71 18.18
C PRO A 288 16.85 20.71 17.31
N LYS A 289 16.88 20.50 16.00
CA LYS A 289 16.08 21.25 15.03
C LYS A 289 14.88 20.43 14.58
N GLN A 290 13.82 21.15 14.22
CA GLN A 290 12.69 20.53 13.54
C GLN A 290 13.11 20.15 12.11
N PRO A 291 12.71 18.98 11.60
CA PRO A 291 12.93 18.61 10.21
C PRO A 291 12.29 19.65 9.27
N ILE A 292 12.92 19.89 8.12
CA ILE A 292 12.32 20.72 7.07
C ILE A 292 11.04 20.03 6.56
N GLN A 293 9.89 20.64 6.80
CA GLN A 293 8.60 20.15 6.32
C GLN A 293 7.99 21.12 5.32
N ALA A 294 7.65 20.60 4.14
CA ALA A 294 6.87 21.30 3.14
C ALA A 294 5.48 20.66 3.00
N GLU A 295 4.53 21.42 2.47
CA GLU A 295 3.24 20.88 2.04
C GLU A 295 3.46 19.74 1.05
N ASP A 296 2.65 18.71 1.16
CA ASP A 296 2.64 17.54 0.30
C ASP A 296 2.64 17.96 -1.19
N ALA A 297 1.66 18.73 -1.66
CA ALA A 297 1.61 19.15 -3.07
C ALA A 297 2.84 19.95 -3.54
N ALA A 298 3.45 20.74 -2.65
CA ALA A 298 4.68 21.47 -2.93
C ALA A 298 5.87 20.52 -3.15
N GLN A 299 5.99 19.46 -2.35
CA GLN A 299 7.03 18.45 -2.53
C GLN A 299 6.86 17.70 -3.87
N LEU A 300 5.63 17.34 -4.23
CA LEU A 300 5.32 16.68 -5.51
C LEU A 300 5.69 17.58 -6.70
N PHE A 301 5.24 18.84 -6.66
CA PHE A 301 5.56 19.82 -7.69
C PHE A 301 7.07 19.99 -7.85
N MET A 302 7.80 20.19 -6.75
CA MET A 302 9.25 20.38 -6.79
C MET A 302 9.97 19.16 -7.34
N ALA A 303 9.57 17.95 -6.96
CA ALA A 303 10.16 16.72 -7.49
C ALA A 303 9.96 16.60 -9.01
N LEU A 304 8.74 16.80 -9.50
CA LEU A 304 8.41 16.72 -10.92
C LEU A 304 9.13 17.81 -11.73
N ALA A 305 9.07 19.06 -11.27
CA ALA A 305 9.70 20.19 -11.95
C ALA A 305 11.22 20.04 -11.99
N TYR A 306 11.84 19.68 -10.87
CA TYR A 306 13.29 19.47 -10.79
C TYR A 306 13.72 18.28 -11.66
N GLY A 307 13.00 17.15 -11.60
CA GLY A 307 13.26 15.97 -12.42
C GLY A 307 13.20 16.27 -13.91
N LEU A 308 12.12 16.91 -14.38
CA LEU A 308 11.99 17.32 -15.78
C LEU A 308 13.09 18.30 -16.19
N LYS A 309 13.41 19.28 -15.35
CA LYS A 309 14.49 20.24 -15.63
C LYS A 309 15.83 19.52 -15.83
N LYS A 310 16.14 18.55 -14.98
CA LYS A 310 17.38 17.76 -15.10
C LYS A 310 17.37 16.86 -16.34
N PHE A 311 16.26 16.20 -16.63
CA PHE A 311 16.09 15.43 -17.86
C PHE A 311 16.35 16.28 -19.12
N PHE A 312 15.69 17.44 -19.24
CA PHE A 312 15.90 18.33 -20.39
C PHE A 312 17.32 18.90 -20.46
N ASN A 313 18.01 19.07 -19.33
CA ASN A 313 19.40 19.51 -19.32
C ASN A 313 20.39 18.48 -19.88
N LEU A 314 20.04 17.19 -19.90
CA LEU A 314 20.82 16.16 -20.59
C LEU A 314 20.72 16.29 -22.12
N LEU A 315 19.66 16.94 -22.62
CA LEU A 315 19.49 17.20 -24.04
C LEU A 315 20.31 18.43 -24.48
N PRO A 316 20.79 18.44 -25.73
CA PRO A 316 21.45 19.61 -26.29
C PRO A 316 20.47 20.81 -26.32
N PRO A 317 20.92 22.06 -26.11
CA PRO A 317 20.04 23.22 -25.97
C PRO A 317 18.96 23.38 -27.06
N PRO A 318 19.24 23.16 -28.37
CA PRO A 318 18.21 23.27 -29.42
C PRO A 318 17.05 22.26 -29.26
N ARG A 319 17.26 21.18 -28.49
CA ARG A 319 16.27 20.13 -28.26
C ARG A 319 15.47 20.28 -26.97
N ARG A 320 15.66 21.38 -26.22
CA ARG A 320 14.96 21.64 -24.95
C ARG A 320 13.62 22.32 -25.17
N ARG A 321 12.76 21.71 -25.99
CA ARG A 321 11.45 22.25 -26.39
C ARG A 321 10.37 21.19 -26.22
N ALA A 322 9.19 21.60 -25.80
CA ALA A 322 8.07 20.70 -25.56
C ALA A 322 6.80 21.10 -26.32
N ILE A 323 6.11 20.12 -26.90
CA ILE A 323 4.83 20.28 -27.58
C ILE A 323 3.79 19.53 -26.77
N VAL A 324 2.73 20.20 -26.36
CA VAL A 324 1.68 19.64 -25.52
C VAL A 324 0.37 19.63 -26.28
N GLY A 325 -0.21 18.45 -26.48
CA GLY A 325 -1.60 18.32 -26.88
C GLY A 325 -2.51 18.78 -25.74
N LEU A 326 -3.08 19.98 -25.85
CA LEU A 326 -3.92 20.57 -24.81
C LEU A 326 -5.39 20.26 -25.12
N SER A 327 -6.04 19.40 -24.35
CA SER A 327 -7.42 18.97 -24.62
C SER A 327 -8.50 19.80 -23.90
N GLY A 328 -8.09 20.64 -22.95
CA GLY A 328 -9.01 21.28 -21.98
C GLY A 328 -9.35 20.37 -20.78
N GLY A 329 -8.80 19.16 -20.72
CA GLY A 329 -8.84 18.29 -19.54
C GLY A 329 -7.70 18.59 -18.56
N ILE A 330 -7.90 18.21 -17.29
CA ILE A 330 -6.97 18.49 -16.19
C ILE A 330 -5.55 17.98 -16.43
N ASP A 331 -5.39 16.78 -17.01
CA ASP A 331 -4.07 16.16 -17.13
C ASP A 331 -3.18 16.95 -18.11
N SER A 332 -3.73 17.28 -19.28
CA SER A 332 -3.02 18.11 -20.27
C SER A 332 -2.74 19.53 -19.77
N ALA A 333 -3.63 20.10 -18.96
CA ALA A 333 -3.46 21.41 -18.36
C ALA A 333 -2.30 21.41 -17.35
N ALA A 334 -2.28 20.41 -16.45
CA ALA A 334 -1.23 20.25 -15.46
C ALA A 334 0.15 20.04 -16.11
N VAL A 335 0.23 19.20 -17.16
CA VAL A 335 1.47 19.00 -17.92
C VAL A 335 1.93 20.29 -18.60
N LEU A 336 1.03 21.06 -19.21
CA LEU A 336 1.37 22.34 -19.83
C LEU A 336 1.99 23.31 -18.82
N LEU A 337 1.32 23.54 -17.69
CA LEU A 337 1.80 24.45 -16.65
C LEU A 337 3.18 24.01 -16.12
N LEU A 338 3.36 22.71 -15.87
CA LEU A 338 4.62 22.15 -15.40
C LEU A 338 5.76 22.39 -16.41
N LEU A 339 5.50 22.16 -17.71
CA LEU A 339 6.50 22.35 -18.76
C LEU A 339 6.80 23.83 -19.01
N VAL A 340 5.81 24.72 -18.92
CA VAL A 340 6.04 26.17 -19.00
C VAL A 340 6.92 26.64 -17.85
N TYR A 341 6.68 26.14 -16.63
CA TYR A 341 7.53 26.45 -15.48
C TYR A 341 8.97 25.96 -15.66
N VAL A 342 9.15 24.75 -16.22
CA VAL A 342 10.46 24.11 -16.36
C VAL A 342 11.29 24.69 -17.51
N LEU A 343 10.67 24.93 -18.67
CA LEU A 343 11.34 25.27 -19.92
C LEU A 343 11.23 26.75 -20.30
N GLY A 344 10.31 27.49 -19.67
CA GLY A 344 9.90 28.81 -20.17
C GLY A 344 8.92 28.69 -21.32
N LYS A 345 7.99 29.65 -21.41
CA LYS A 345 6.91 29.65 -22.42
C LYS A 345 7.43 29.67 -23.86
N GLU A 346 8.59 30.28 -24.10
CA GLU A 346 9.25 30.36 -25.40
C GLU A 346 9.70 28.99 -25.94
N ASN A 347 9.80 27.99 -25.07
CA ASN A 347 10.19 26.63 -25.41
C ASN A 347 9.01 25.65 -25.36
N VAL A 348 7.78 26.14 -25.20
CA VAL A 348 6.57 25.30 -25.09
C VAL A 348 5.54 25.71 -26.15
N ARG A 349 4.93 24.73 -26.83
CA ARG A 349 3.81 24.93 -27.76
C ARG A 349 2.58 24.19 -27.28
N ALA A 350 1.42 24.86 -27.28
CA ALA A 350 0.12 24.28 -26.97
C ALA A 350 -0.66 24.02 -28.26
N VAL A 351 -1.08 22.77 -28.49
CA VAL A 351 -1.77 22.36 -29.72
C VAL A 351 -3.12 21.75 -29.37
N TYR A 352 -4.20 22.35 -29.87
CA TYR A 352 -5.57 21.81 -29.78
C TYR A 352 -5.94 21.08 -31.06
N MET A 353 -6.35 19.82 -30.94
CA MET A 353 -6.57 18.92 -32.08
C MET A 353 -7.99 18.34 -32.08
N PRO A 354 -8.99 19.12 -32.54
CA PRO A 354 -10.39 18.73 -32.48
C PRO A 354 -10.80 17.74 -33.57
N SER A 355 -11.75 16.90 -33.23
CA SER A 355 -12.61 16.15 -34.15
C SER A 355 -14.04 16.70 -34.09
N ARG A 356 -14.96 16.10 -34.85
CA ARG A 356 -16.40 16.41 -34.82
C ARG A 356 -17.06 16.22 -33.44
N PHE A 357 -16.49 15.38 -32.58
CA PHE A 357 -16.99 15.13 -31.22
C PHE A 357 -16.46 16.13 -30.19
N SER A 358 -15.46 16.94 -30.56
CA SER A 358 -14.85 17.89 -29.63
C SER A 358 -15.84 19.01 -29.30
N SER A 359 -16.06 19.24 -28.00
CA SER A 359 -17.02 20.26 -27.57
C SER A 359 -16.43 21.67 -27.66
N ARG A 360 -17.26 22.66 -28.01
CA ARG A 360 -16.85 24.08 -27.99
C ARG A 360 -16.31 24.50 -26.63
N LYS A 361 -16.90 23.95 -25.56
CA LYS A 361 -16.48 24.20 -24.18
C LYS A 361 -15.04 23.71 -23.93
N SER A 362 -14.65 22.53 -24.42
CA SER A 362 -13.28 22.04 -24.28
C SER A 362 -12.27 22.92 -25.03
N GLU A 363 -12.63 23.43 -26.20
CA GLU A 363 -11.82 24.41 -26.95
C GLU A 363 -11.65 25.72 -26.16
N ASP A 364 -12.74 26.28 -25.63
CA ASP A 364 -12.70 27.55 -24.89
C ASP A 364 -11.86 27.42 -23.61
N ILE A 365 -11.96 26.28 -22.90
CA ILE A 365 -11.12 25.97 -21.72
C ILE A 365 -9.64 25.84 -22.11
N ALA A 366 -9.32 25.07 -23.16
CA ALA A 366 -7.95 24.95 -23.65
C ALA A 366 -7.36 26.31 -24.02
N ALA A 367 -8.15 27.17 -24.67
CA ALA A 367 -7.72 28.50 -25.07
C ALA A 367 -7.51 29.43 -23.86
N ALA A 368 -8.36 29.32 -22.84
CA ALA A 368 -8.19 30.06 -21.58
C ALA A 368 -6.90 29.66 -20.85
N ILE A 369 -6.63 28.35 -20.74
CA ILE A 369 -5.41 27.83 -20.10
C ILE A 369 -4.16 28.31 -20.85
N ALA A 370 -4.13 28.17 -22.18
CA ALA A 370 -2.99 28.61 -23.00
C ALA A 370 -2.72 30.11 -22.83
N ARG A 371 -3.77 30.95 -22.89
CA ARG A 371 -3.64 32.40 -22.64
C ARG A 371 -3.17 32.71 -21.23
N GLY A 372 -3.63 31.96 -20.22
CA GLY A 372 -3.24 32.16 -18.82
C GLY A 372 -1.74 31.97 -18.58
N VAL A 373 -1.08 31.10 -19.35
CA VAL A 373 0.39 30.92 -19.32
C VAL A 373 1.13 31.75 -20.39
N GLY A 374 0.41 32.60 -21.13
CA GLY A 374 0.97 33.47 -22.16
C GLY A 374 1.39 32.75 -23.45
N LEU A 375 0.67 31.68 -23.82
CA LEU A 375 0.84 30.92 -25.07
C LEU A 375 -0.34 31.14 -26.01
N ASP A 376 -0.07 31.06 -27.31
CA ASP A 376 -1.11 30.91 -28.33
C ASP A 376 -1.56 29.44 -28.42
N LEU A 377 -2.86 29.23 -28.62
CA LEU A 377 -3.41 27.90 -28.86
C LEU A 377 -3.43 27.60 -30.35
N GLU A 378 -2.57 26.69 -30.80
CA GLU A 378 -2.54 26.27 -32.20
C GLU A 378 -3.62 25.23 -32.48
N LYS A 379 -4.54 25.53 -33.41
CA LYS A 379 -5.59 24.59 -33.83
C LYS A 379 -5.11 23.72 -35.00
N ARG A 380 -5.23 22.40 -34.87
CA ARG A 380 -4.90 21.39 -35.90
C ARG A 380 -5.97 20.29 -35.94
N PRO A 381 -7.07 20.47 -36.70
CA PRO A 381 -8.15 19.49 -36.78
C PRO A 381 -7.68 18.12 -37.32
N ILE A 382 -8.22 17.02 -36.77
CA ILE A 382 -7.80 15.65 -37.12
C ILE A 382 -8.69 14.94 -38.15
N GLU A 383 -9.84 15.53 -38.51
CA GLU A 383 -10.80 14.96 -39.46
C GLU A 383 -10.18 14.49 -40.80
N PRO A 384 -9.26 15.25 -41.44
CA PRO A 384 -8.65 14.79 -42.69
C PRO A 384 -7.86 13.48 -42.55
N ILE A 385 -7.16 13.30 -41.42
CA ILE A 385 -6.37 12.09 -41.14
C ILE A 385 -7.31 10.92 -40.86
N ILE A 386 -8.35 11.14 -40.04
CA ILE A 386 -9.36 10.12 -39.73
C ILE A 386 -10.03 9.64 -41.02
N ALA A 387 -10.48 10.56 -41.87
CA ALA A 387 -11.14 10.23 -43.13
C ALA A 387 -10.24 9.42 -44.06
N ALA A 388 -8.97 9.82 -44.20
CA ALA A 388 -8.01 9.09 -45.04
C ALA A 388 -7.76 7.67 -44.52
N VAL A 389 -7.53 7.49 -43.22
CA VAL A 389 -7.28 6.17 -42.64
C VAL A 389 -8.54 5.30 -42.71
N SER A 390 -9.69 5.82 -42.30
CA SER A 390 -10.97 5.09 -42.35
C SER A 390 -11.34 4.64 -43.76
N ALA A 391 -11.07 5.47 -44.79
CA ALA A 391 -11.33 5.11 -46.18
C ALA A 391 -10.48 3.93 -46.64
N VAL A 392 -9.22 3.85 -46.20
CA VAL A 392 -8.30 2.76 -46.57
C VAL A 392 -8.60 1.48 -45.77
N THR A 393 -8.96 1.60 -44.49
CA THR A 393 -9.18 0.45 -43.60
C THR A 393 -10.61 -0.08 -43.59
N GLY A 394 -11.58 0.68 -44.12
CA GLY A 394 -13.00 0.39 -43.98
C GLY A 394 -13.54 0.55 -42.54
N THR A 395 -12.83 1.27 -41.67
CA THR A 395 -13.22 1.46 -40.27
C THR A 395 -14.43 2.40 -40.16
N THR A 396 -15.50 1.91 -39.54
CA THR A 396 -16.75 2.65 -39.31
C THR A 396 -16.77 3.33 -37.93
N GLU A 397 -17.61 4.37 -37.80
CA GLU A 397 -17.73 5.20 -36.59
C GLU A 397 -18.12 4.42 -35.33
N ASP A 398 -18.93 3.35 -35.47
CA ASP A 398 -19.36 2.50 -34.35
C ASP A 398 -18.27 1.56 -33.80
N SER A 399 -17.12 1.48 -34.47
CA SER A 399 -16.06 0.56 -34.09
C SER A 399 -15.11 1.18 -33.05
N PRO A 400 -14.57 0.40 -32.10
CA PRO A 400 -13.46 0.85 -31.24
C PRO A 400 -12.23 1.28 -32.06
N GLY A 401 -12.10 0.81 -33.30
CA GLY A 401 -11.06 1.24 -34.23
C GLY A 401 -11.14 2.74 -34.53
N PHE A 402 -12.35 3.30 -34.65
CA PHE A 402 -12.54 4.71 -34.97
C PHE A 402 -12.07 5.64 -33.85
N GLU A 403 -12.40 5.33 -32.60
CA GLU A 403 -11.89 6.05 -31.42
C GLU A 403 -10.34 6.02 -31.39
N ASN A 404 -9.74 4.86 -31.67
CA ASN A 404 -8.28 4.71 -31.68
C ASN A 404 -7.59 5.47 -32.84
N ILE A 405 -8.21 5.55 -34.03
CA ILE A 405 -7.69 6.35 -35.15
C ILE A 405 -7.59 7.82 -34.75
N GLN A 406 -8.61 8.36 -34.05
CA GLN A 406 -8.59 9.74 -33.60
C GLN A 406 -7.41 10.02 -32.64
N ALA A 407 -7.17 9.14 -31.67
CA ALA A 407 -6.06 9.29 -30.74
C ALA A 407 -4.69 9.21 -31.43
N ARG A 408 -4.53 8.31 -32.41
CA ARG A 408 -3.29 8.18 -33.20
C ARG A 408 -3.07 9.36 -34.15
N ALA A 409 -4.13 9.90 -34.76
CA ALA A 409 -4.03 11.11 -35.58
C ALA A 409 -3.47 12.31 -34.79
N ARG A 410 -3.88 12.47 -33.52
CA ARG A 410 -3.32 13.49 -32.62
C ARG A 410 -1.84 13.26 -32.36
N MET A 411 -1.45 12.01 -32.11
CA MET A 411 -0.04 11.64 -31.90
C MET A 411 0.80 12.00 -33.13
N GLU A 412 0.36 11.66 -34.35
CA GLU A 412 1.09 11.96 -35.59
C GLU A 412 1.32 13.46 -35.78
N ILE A 413 0.31 14.30 -35.50
CA ILE A 413 0.46 15.76 -35.57
C ILE A 413 1.50 16.24 -34.55
N LEU A 414 1.42 15.79 -33.30
CA LEU A 414 2.37 16.17 -32.25
C LEU A 414 3.80 15.75 -32.59
N ALA A 415 3.97 14.52 -33.12
CA ALA A 415 5.26 13.98 -33.52
C ALA A 415 5.89 14.80 -34.66
N ALA A 416 5.11 15.13 -35.70
CA ALA A 416 5.58 15.96 -36.80
C ALA A 416 6.01 17.35 -36.32
N LEU A 417 5.18 18.02 -35.51
CA LEU A 417 5.50 19.36 -34.96
C LEU A 417 6.72 19.33 -34.03
N ALA A 418 6.89 18.26 -33.26
CA ALA A 418 8.06 18.07 -32.43
C ALA A 418 9.34 17.98 -33.27
N GLN A 419 9.32 17.17 -34.33
CA GLN A 419 10.46 17.00 -35.21
C GLN A 419 10.86 18.32 -35.91
N ASP A 420 9.88 19.06 -36.44
CA ASP A 420 10.13 20.33 -37.14
C ASP A 420 10.73 21.42 -36.24
N THR A 421 10.44 21.36 -34.95
CA THR A 421 10.95 22.34 -33.97
C THR A 421 12.20 21.89 -33.23
N GLY A 422 12.67 20.66 -33.50
CA GLY A 422 13.72 19.98 -32.76
C GLY A 422 13.31 19.60 -31.33
N GLY A 423 12.02 19.71 -30.98
CA GLY A 423 11.48 19.44 -29.65
C GLY A 423 10.99 18.01 -29.47
N MET A 424 10.24 17.81 -28.39
CA MET A 424 9.58 16.55 -28.06
C MET A 424 8.14 16.80 -27.64
N PHE A 425 7.25 15.80 -27.73
CA PHE A 425 5.86 15.94 -27.25
C PHE A 425 5.60 15.11 -25.99
N SER A 426 4.79 15.63 -25.08
CA SER A 426 4.50 14.95 -23.80
C SER A 426 3.39 13.91 -23.94
N ALA A 427 3.48 12.86 -23.11
CA ALA A 427 2.33 12.02 -22.80
C ALA A 427 1.64 12.58 -21.55
N ASN A 428 0.31 12.67 -21.57
CA ASN A 428 -0.46 13.33 -20.52
C ASN A 428 -1.25 12.36 -19.64
N TRP A 429 -1.06 11.04 -19.81
CA TRP A 429 -1.78 10.05 -19.03
C TRP A 429 -1.29 9.97 -17.58
N ASN A 430 -2.17 9.51 -16.69
CA ASN A 430 -1.88 9.27 -15.27
C ASN A 430 -1.88 7.78 -14.90
N LYS A 431 -1.53 7.49 -13.64
CA LYS A 431 -1.33 6.12 -13.17
C LYS A 431 -2.59 5.25 -13.27
N VAL A 432 -3.78 5.82 -13.08
CA VAL A 432 -5.04 5.06 -13.13
C VAL A 432 -5.38 4.67 -14.56
N GLU A 433 -5.19 5.58 -15.51
CA GLU A 433 -5.34 5.32 -16.94
C GLU A 433 -4.37 4.23 -17.40
N ALA A 434 -3.09 4.31 -17.01
CA ALA A 434 -2.12 3.27 -17.34
C ALA A 434 -2.43 1.92 -16.66
N ALA A 435 -2.88 1.94 -15.41
CA ALA A 435 -3.25 0.74 -14.67
C ALA A 435 -4.37 -0.01 -15.38
N PHE A 436 -5.46 0.67 -15.74
CA PHE A 436 -6.62 0.06 -16.39
C PHE A 436 -6.56 0.08 -17.92
N GLY A 437 -5.46 0.57 -18.50
CA GLY A 437 -5.25 0.67 -19.95
C GLY A 437 -6.28 1.55 -20.64
N TYR A 438 -6.78 2.55 -19.93
CA TYR A 438 -7.71 3.54 -20.41
C TYR A 438 -6.95 4.64 -21.17
N GLY A 439 -6.43 4.24 -22.33
CA GLY A 439 -5.64 5.06 -23.24
C GLY A 439 -5.28 4.27 -24.49
N THR A 440 -5.01 4.97 -25.60
CA THR A 440 -4.69 4.36 -26.88
C THR A 440 -3.18 4.16 -27.00
N LEU A 441 -2.77 2.91 -27.20
CA LEU A 441 -1.38 2.61 -27.53
C LEU A 441 -1.00 3.28 -28.85
N TYR A 442 0.12 4.02 -28.83
CA TYR A 442 0.59 4.88 -29.93
C TYR A 442 -0.35 6.05 -30.26
N GLY A 443 -1.29 6.37 -29.37
CA GLY A 443 -2.06 7.61 -29.38
C GLY A 443 -1.63 8.49 -28.22
N ASP A 444 -2.56 8.72 -27.29
CA ASP A 444 -2.40 9.51 -26.06
C ASP A 444 -1.39 8.91 -25.06
N MET A 445 -0.99 7.64 -25.22
CA MET A 445 0.09 7.04 -24.42
C MET A 445 1.51 7.35 -24.91
N ALA A 446 1.66 7.97 -26.09
CA ALA A 446 2.95 8.27 -26.70
C ALA A 446 3.51 9.64 -26.29
N GLY A 447 4.83 9.81 -26.38
CA GLY A 447 5.54 11.04 -26.01
C GLY A 447 6.99 10.77 -25.59
N PHE A 448 7.67 11.78 -25.03
CA PHE A 448 9.02 11.61 -24.47
C PHE A 448 9.02 11.01 -23.07
N ALA A 449 8.03 11.40 -22.27
CA ALA A 449 7.79 10.91 -20.92
C ALA A 449 6.34 11.20 -20.54
N ALA A 450 5.89 10.55 -19.47
CA ALA A 450 4.62 10.80 -18.81
C ALA A 450 4.86 11.44 -17.44
N PRO A 451 4.87 12.79 -17.32
CA PRO A 451 5.13 13.47 -16.05
C PRO A 451 4.14 13.10 -14.95
N LEU A 452 2.90 12.80 -15.31
CA LEU A 452 1.83 12.42 -14.39
C LEU A 452 1.69 10.90 -14.23
N GLY A 453 2.53 10.11 -14.90
CA GLY A 453 2.33 8.67 -15.06
C GLY A 453 2.38 7.85 -13.77
N ASP A 454 2.94 8.41 -12.69
CA ASP A 454 2.96 7.79 -11.35
C ASP A 454 2.01 8.45 -10.34
N LEU A 455 1.13 9.35 -10.80
CA LEU A 455 0.15 10.04 -9.98
C LEU A 455 -1.23 9.40 -10.19
N VAL A 456 -1.97 9.16 -9.11
CA VAL A 456 -3.41 8.90 -9.22
C VAL A 456 -4.16 10.21 -9.54
N LYS A 457 -5.38 10.14 -10.07
CA LYS A 457 -6.09 11.33 -10.57
C LYS A 457 -6.29 12.39 -9.48
N ARG A 458 -6.54 11.98 -8.23
CA ARG A 458 -6.57 12.91 -7.09
C ARG A 458 -5.29 13.72 -6.91
N GLU A 459 -4.12 13.09 -7.08
CA GLU A 459 -2.83 13.79 -6.98
C GLU A 459 -2.63 14.76 -8.15
N VAL A 460 -3.15 14.43 -9.34
CA VAL A 460 -3.17 15.37 -10.48
C VAL A 460 -3.99 16.62 -10.13
N TYR A 461 -5.18 16.45 -9.53
CA TYR A 461 -5.97 17.59 -9.05
C TYR A 461 -5.21 18.41 -8.01
N GLN A 462 -4.60 17.77 -7.02
CA GLN A 462 -3.84 18.48 -5.97
C GLN A 462 -2.64 19.25 -6.55
N LEU A 463 -1.93 18.66 -7.50
CA LEU A 463 -0.82 19.30 -8.20
C LEU A 463 -1.29 20.50 -9.01
N ALA A 464 -2.39 20.36 -9.77
CA ALA A 464 -2.96 21.43 -10.57
C ALA A 464 -3.45 22.62 -9.71
N ASP A 465 -4.17 22.34 -8.61
CA ASP A 465 -4.62 23.37 -7.66
C ASP A 465 -3.42 24.10 -7.03
N PHE A 466 -2.39 23.35 -6.63
CA PHE A 466 -1.16 23.93 -6.11
C PHE A 466 -0.48 24.85 -7.12
N MET A 467 -0.35 24.42 -8.38
CA MET A 467 0.25 25.24 -9.44
C MET A 467 -0.55 26.53 -9.68
N ASN A 468 -1.88 26.45 -9.79
CA ASN A 468 -2.75 27.62 -9.88
C ASN A 468 -2.46 28.61 -8.74
N ARG A 469 -2.62 28.15 -7.49
CA ARG A 469 -2.62 29.04 -6.32
C ARG A 469 -1.24 29.55 -5.92
N ARG A 470 -0.21 28.70 -6.04
CA ARG A 470 1.11 28.97 -5.43
C ARG A 470 2.21 29.27 -6.44
N ILE A 471 2.10 28.76 -7.65
CA ILE A 471 3.16 28.91 -8.68
C ILE A 471 2.81 30.02 -9.67
N PHE A 472 1.58 29.99 -10.19
CA PHE A 472 1.12 30.96 -11.18
C PHE A 472 0.27 32.09 -10.59
N GLY A 473 -0.17 31.97 -9.33
CA GLY A 473 -0.84 33.03 -8.59
C GLY A 473 -2.23 33.40 -9.13
N GLY A 474 -2.96 32.44 -9.73
CA GLY A 474 -4.29 32.67 -10.30
C GLY A 474 -4.97 31.39 -10.78
N GLU A 475 -6.21 31.52 -11.24
CA GLU A 475 -7.03 30.42 -11.77
C GLU A 475 -6.75 30.18 -13.26
N ILE A 476 -5.49 29.81 -13.59
CA ILE A 476 -5.11 29.49 -14.98
C ILE A 476 -5.86 28.24 -15.47
N ILE A 477 -5.88 27.20 -14.64
CA ILE A 477 -6.72 26.02 -14.85
C ILE A 477 -8.10 26.33 -14.26
N PRO A 478 -9.17 26.41 -15.08
CA PRO A 478 -10.51 26.74 -14.59
C PRO A 478 -11.09 25.67 -13.66
N GLU A 479 -12.01 26.07 -12.76
CA GLU A 479 -12.69 25.18 -11.80
C GLU A 479 -13.42 24.01 -12.51
N GLU A 480 -13.89 24.23 -13.74
CA GLU A 480 -14.53 23.19 -14.55
C GLU A 480 -13.60 22.01 -14.84
N CYS A 481 -12.28 22.21 -14.90
CA CYS A 481 -11.32 21.11 -15.06
C CYS A 481 -11.27 20.19 -13.83
N PHE A 482 -11.65 20.67 -12.65
CA PHE A 482 -11.64 19.92 -11.40
C PHE A 482 -12.99 19.23 -11.11
N THR A 483 -14.08 19.78 -11.63
CA THR A 483 -15.46 19.35 -11.31
C THR A 483 -16.13 18.55 -12.42
N ARG A 484 -15.73 18.73 -13.68
CA ARG A 484 -16.29 17.99 -14.81
C ARG A 484 -15.87 16.52 -14.78
N ALA A 485 -16.80 15.63 -15.13
CA ALA A 485 -16.49 14.22 -15.35
C ALA A 485 -15.38 14.07 -16.43
N PRO A 486 -14.31 13.31 -16.18
CA PRO A 486 -13.28 13.05 -17.18
C PRO A 486 -13.85 12.38 -18.43
N THR A 487 -13.35 12.78 -19.60
CA THR A 487 -13.78 12.30 -20.91
C THR A 487 -12.68 12.52 -21.95
N ALA A 488 -12.59 11.61 -22.93
CA ALA A 488 -11.70 11.71 -24.08
C ALA A 488 -12.35 12.37 -25.32
N GLU A 489 -13.66 12.64 -25.28
CA GLU A 489 -14.44 13.21 -26.40
C GLU A 489 -14.16 12.52 -27.75
N LEU A 490 -14.11 11.18 -27.76
CA LEU A 490 -13.90 10.36 -28.97
C LEU A 490 -15.22 9.88 -29.59
N LYS A 491 -16.32 10.00 -28.85
CA LYS A 491 -17.70 9.75 -29.29
C LYS A 491 -18.69 10.52 -28.42
N ASP A 492 -19.93 10.60 -28.87
CA ASP A 492 -20.99 11.31 -28.14
C ASP A 492 -21.26 10.71 -26.76
N GLY A 493 -21.41 11.59 -25.76
CA GLY A 493 -21.79 11.23 -24.38
C GLY A 493 -20.72 10.43 -23.61
N GLN A 494 -19.48 10.36 -24.09
CA GLN A 494 -18.41 9.60 -23.44
C GLN A 494 -18.04 10.19 -22.06
N THR A 495 -17.94 9.32 -21.05
CA THR A 495 -17.40 9.64 -19.71
C THR A 495 -16.61 8.46 -19.17
N ASP A 496 -15.58 8.72 -18.39
CA ASP A 496 -14.73 7.68 -17.82
C ASP A 496 -15.47 6.88 -16.74
N PRO A 497 -15.32 5.54 -16.70
CA PRO A 497 -16.13 4.67 -15.85
C PRO A 497 -15.57 4.51 -14.41
N PHE A 498 -14.68 5.40 -13.98
CA PHE A 498 -13.92 5.25 -12.74
C PHE A 498 -14.25 6.35 -11.72
N ASP A 499 -14.35 5.96 -10.45
CA ASP A 499 -14.41 6.90 -9.33
C ASP A 499 -13.00 7.35 -8.94
N TYR A 500 -12.60 8.50 -9.50
CA TYR A 500 -11.34 9.18 -9.25
C TYR A 500 -11.32 10.04 -7.98
N GLY A 501 -12.46 10.20 -7.29
CA GLY A 501 -12.57 11.15 -6.19
C GLY A 501 -12.59 12.60 -6.67
N ASN A 502 -12.05 13.51 -5.86
CA ASN A 502 -11.81 14.92 -6.19
C ASN A 502 -10.72 15.50 -5.25
N LEU A 503 -10.53 16.82 -5.23
CA LEU A 503 -9.57 17.49 -4.33
C LEU A 503 -9.73 17.09 -2.85
N ASN A 504 -10.98 16.94 -2.41
CA ASN A 504 -11.31 16.77 -0.99
C ASN A 504 -11.59 15.30 -0.60
N ARG A 505 -11.95 14.44 -1.56
CA ARG A 505 -12.28 13.02 -1.29
C ARG A 505 -11.43 12.06 -2.11
N ARG A 506 -11.06 10.93 -1.52
CA ARG A 506 -10.43 9.80 -2.24
C ARG A 506 -11.47 9.08 -3.11
N GLY A 507 -11.02 8.61 -4.27
CA GLY A 507 -11.80 7.77 -5.16
C GLY A 507 -11.54 6.29 -4.93
N TYR A 508 -12.56 5.46 -5.01
CA TYR A 508 -12.41 4.01 -4.86
C TYR A 508 -11.39 3.42 -5.85
N HIS A 509 -11.41 3.88 -7.10
CA HIS A 509 -10.53 3.33 -8.15
C HIS A 509 -9.10 3.83 -8.05
N ASP A 510 -8.88 5.08 -7.61
CA ASP A 510 -7.55 5.60 -7.27
C ASP A 510 -6.88 4.72 -6.20
N GLU A 511 -7.61 4.45 -5.11
CA GLU A 511 -7.08 3.64 -4.00
C GLU A 511 -6.93 2.16 -4.36
N LEU A 512 -7.80 1.63 -5.23
CA LEU A 512 -7.64 0.27 -5.75
C LEU A 512 -6.34 0.13 -6.58
N VAL A 513 -6.01 1.13 -7.41
CA VAL A 513 -4.73 1.15 -8.15
C VAL A 513 -3.54 1.22 -7.20
N ARG A 514 -3.59 2.03 -6.14
CA ARG A 514 -2.53 2.04 -5.11
C ARG A 514 -2.41 0.70 -4.40
N ALA A 515 -3.54 0.07 -4.08
CA ALA A 515 -3.55 -1.24 -3.46
C ALA A 515 -2.82 -2.26 -4.34
N PHE A 516 -3.14 -2.32 -5.64
CA PHE A 516 -2.49 -3.22 -6.60
C PHE A 516 -1.00 -2.93 -6.82
N THR A 517 -0.62 -1.65 -6.83
CA THR A 517 0.76 -1.22 -7.14
C THR A 517 1.61 -1.03 -5.88
N GLU A 518 1.44 0.11 -5.19
CA GLU A 518 2.24 0.55 -4.05
C GLU A 518 2.26 -0.43 -2.88
N PHE A 519 1.14 -1.09 -2.62
CA PHE A 519 0.97 -1.99 -1.47
C PHE A 519 0.91 -3.47 -1.84
N ARG A 520 0.97 -3.80 -3.14
CA ARG A 520 0.97 -5.18 -3.66
C ARG A 520 -0.15 -6.05 -3.08
N ARG A 521 -1.33 -5.46 -2.93
CA ARG A 521 -2.56 -6.16 -2.54
C ARG A 521 -3.22 -6.73 -3.79
N ASP A 522 -3.85 -7.88 -3.62
CA ASP A 522 -4.57 -8.58 -4.68
C ASP A 522 -6.09 -8.50 -4.42
N PRO A 523 -6.93 -8.99 -5.35
CA PRO A 523 -8.38 -9.03 -5.14
C PRO A 523 -8.81 -9.88 -3.94
N GLU A 524 -8.01 -10.87 -3.52
CA GLU A 524 -8.31 -11.67 -2.33
C GLU A 524 -8.27 -10.80 -1.08
N TRP A 525 -7.20 -10.03 -0.91
CA TRP A 525 -7.06 -9.08 0.19
C TRP A 525 -8.23 -8.07 0.19
N VAL A 526 -8.60 -7.53 -0.98
CA VAL A 526 -9.71 -6.59 -1.10
C VAL A 526 -11.03 -7.24 -0.67
N LEU A 527 -11.31 -8.48 -1.07
CA LEU A 527 -12.51 -9.19 -0.63
C LEU A 527 -12.53 -9.48 0.86
N ARG A 528 -11.39 -9.80 1.48
CA ARG A 528 -11.31 -9.98 2.94
C ARG A 528 -11.69 -8.70 3.67
N LYS A 529 -11.17 -7.57 3.22
CA LYS A 529 -11.48 -6.24 3.79
C LYS A 529 -12.91 -5.79 3.51
N TYR A 530 -13.49 -6.23 2.40
CA TYR A 530 -14.91 -6.02 2.14
C TYR A 530 -15.82 -6.91 3.00
N GLU A 531 -15.38 -8.12 3.32
CA GLU A 531 -16.11 -9.07 4.16
C GLU A 531 -16.14 -8.65 5.64
N ASP A 532 -15.07 -8.05 6.16
CA ASP A 532 -14.98 -7.57 7.55
C ASP A 532 -15.39 -6.10 7.73
N ASP A 533 -16.00 -5.50 6.69
CA ASP A 533 -16.45 -4.10 6.62
C ASP A 533 -15.33 -3.07 6.93
N SER A 534 -14.06 -3.42 6.73
CA SER A 534 -12.94 -2.51 6.95
C SER A 534 -12.37 -1.84 5.70
N LEU A 535 -12.79 -2.24 4.50
CA LEU A 535 -12.21 -1.75 3.24
C LEU A 535 -12.26 -0.22 3.10
N GLU A 536 -13.37 0.43 3.45
CA GLU A 536 -13.47 1.91 3.38
C GLU A 536 -12.44 2.58 4.31
N ARG A 537 -12.22 2.02 5.50
CA ARG A 537 -11.22 2.54 6.45
C ARG A 537 -9.79 2.35 5.92
N GLU A 538 -9.50 1.17 5.35
CA GLU A 538 -8.19 0.86 4.77
C GLU A 538 -7.88 1.77 3.57
N PHE A 539 -8.89 2.07 2.74
CA PHE A 539 -8.76 2.98 1.61
C PHE A 539 -8.98 4.46 2.00
N MET A 540 -9.25 4.75 3.26
CA MET A 540 -9.57 6.10 3.76
C MET A 540 -10.68 6.78 2.94
N LEU A 541 -11.70 6.01 2.53
CA LEU A 541 -12.88 6.51 1.83
C LEU A 541 -13.86 7.13 2.84
N GLU A 542 -14.72 8.02 2.35
CA GLU A 542 -15.86 8.51 3.14
C GLU A 542 -16.79 7.33 3.48
N PRO A 543 -17.30 7.21 4.72
CA PRO A 543 -18.21 6.13 5.09
C PRO A 543 -19.42 6.04 4.15
N GLY A 544 -19.73 4.83 3.67
CA GLY A 544 -20.86 4.57 2.76
C GLY A 544 -20.55 4.80 1.28
N THR A 545 -19.31 5.15 0.93
CA THR A 545 -18.86 5.28 -0.48
C THR A 545 -19.11 4.00 -1.27
N LEU A 546 -18.75 2.84 -0.74
CA LEU A 546 -18.93 1.56 -1.42
C LEU A 546 -20.41 1.23 -1.63
N ALA A 547 -21.27 1.53 -0.66
CA ALA A 547 -22.71 1.30 -0.80
C ALA A 547 -23.34 2.22 -1.86
N ARG A 548 -22.85 3.45 -1.99
CA ARG A 548 -23.28 4.39 -3.04
C ARG A 548 -22.83 3.96 -4.44
N LEU A 549 -21.60 3.47 -4.56
CA LEU A 549 -21.03 3.01 -5.85
C LEU A 549 -21.58 1.65 -6.26
N PHE A 550 -21.78 0.76 -5.28
CA PHE A 550 -22.15 -0.64 -5.48
C PHE A 550 -23.30 -1.01 -4.54
N PRO A 551 -24.56 -0.79 -4.96
CA PRO A 551 -25.74 -1.17 -4.19
C PRO A 551 -25.76 -2.62 -3.74
N THR A 552 -25.13 -3.52 -4.50
CA THR A 552 -25.04 -4.95 -4.17
C THR A 552 -23.59 -5.44 -4.10
N ALA A 553 -23.38 -6.49 -3.29
CA ALA A 553 -22.10 -7.19 -3.27
C ALA A 553 -21.72 -7.81 -4.63
N ARG A 554 -22.73 -8.14 -5.45
CA ARG A 554 -22.50 -8.65 -6.81
C ARG A 554 -21.88 -7.59 -7.71
N GLU A 555 -22.34 -6.35 -7.63
CA GLU A 555 -21.77 -5.24 -8.41
C GLU A 555 -20.34 -4.92 -7.97
N PHE A 556 -20.09 -4.87 -6.65
CA PHE A 556 -18.74 -4.67 -6.12
C PHE A 556 -17.77 -5.76 -6.60
N VAL A 557 -18.15 -7.03 -6.46
CA VAL A 557 -17.31 -8.16 -6.90
C VAL A 557 -17.09 -8.10 -8.42
N LYS A 558 -18.13 -7.79 -9.20
CA LYS A 558 -18.02 -7.66 -10.66
C LYS A 558 -17.05 -6.56 -11.06
N ASP A 559 -17.09 -5.42 -10.38
CA ASP A 559 -16.16 -4.32 -10.62
C ASP A 559 -14.72 -4.69 -10.24
N LEU A 560 -14.50 -5.27 -9.05
CA LEU A 560 -13.18 -5.72 -8.62
C LEU A 560 -12.56 -6.71 -9.62
N GLU A 561 -13.34 -7.68 -10.10
CA GLU A 561 -12.88 -8.63 -11.12
C GLU A 561 -12.61 -7.94 -12.47
N ARG A 562 -13.42 -6.95 -12.87
CA ARG A 562 -13.20 -6.14 -14.08
C ARG A 562 -11.89 -5.38 -13.97
N CYS A 563 -11.68 -4.63 -12.88
CA CYS A 563 -10.49 -3.83 -12.63
C CYS A 563 -9.22 -4.69 -12.60
N TRP A 564 -9.26 -5.87 -11.98
CA TRP A 564 -8.13 -6.81 -11.99
C TRP A 564 -7.83 -7.36 -13.39
N ARG A 565 -8.86 -7.71 -14.16
CA ARG A 565 -8.69 -8.13 -15.56
C ARG A 565 -8.11 -7.02 -16.42
N MET A 566 -8.59 -5.79 -16.27
CA MET A 566 -8.05 -4.61 -16.96
C MET A 566 -6.60 -4.36 -16.57
N PHE A 567 -6.26 -4.47 -15.28
CA PHE A 567 -4.90 -4.30 -14.78
C PHE A 567 -3.92 -5.23 -15.50
N HIS A 568 -4.27 -6.51 -15.63
CA HIS A 568 -3.43 -7.50 -16.31
C HIS A 568 -3.49 -7.42 -17.85
N SER A 569 -4.66 -7.20 -18.43
CA SER A 569 -4.81 -7.11 -19.90
C SER A 569 -4.16 -5.84 -20.47
N SER A 570 -3.93 -4.81 -19.65
CA SER A 570 -3.33 -3.54 -20.07
C SER A 570 -1.80 -3.51 -19.97
N TYR A 571 -1.19 -4.57 -19.44
CA TYR A 571 0.26 -4.65 -19.27
C TYR A 571 1.03 -4.39 -20.57
N PHE A 572 0.56 -4.92 -21.72
CA PHE A 572 1.23 -4.71 -23.00
C PHE A 572 1.34 -3.21 -23.36
N LYS A 573 0.37 -2.39 -22.93
CA LYS A 573 0.44 -0.95 -23.10
C LYS A 573 1.49 -0.33 -22.18
N ARG A 574 1.53 -0.73 -20.92
CA ARG A 574 2.49 -0.20 -19.91
C ARG A 574 3.94 -0.51 -20.27
N VAL A 575 4.25 -1.71 -20.75
CA VAL A 575 5.62 -2.05 -21.19
C VAL A 575 6.09 -1.20 -22.36
N GLN A 576 5.18 -0.88 -23.28
CA GLN A 576 5.49 -0.09 -24.47
C GLN A 576 5.38 1.42 -24.19
N SER A 577 4.81 1.80 -23.05
CA SER A 577 4.66 3.20 -22.67
C SER A 577 6.00 3.89 -22.43
N VAL A 578 5.93 5.21 -22.52
CA VAL A 578 7.05 6.13 -22.35
C VAL A 578 7.56 6.11 -20.90
N PRO A 579 8.80 6.57 -20.65
CA PRO A 579 9.31 6.69 -19.29
C PRO A 579 8.44 7.61 -18.43
N LEU A 580 8.36 7.34 -17.13
CA LEU A 580 7.64 8.17 -16.16
C LEU A 580 8.57 8.62 -15.03
N ILE A 581 8.17 9.66 -14.29
CA ILE A 581 8.90 10.10 -13.10
C ILE A 581 8.37 9.34 -11.89
N ILE A 582 9.26 8.71 -11.13
CA ILE A 582 8.86 8.01 -9.89
C ILE A 582 8.51 9.05 -8.82
N THR A 583 7.30 8.96 -8.29
CA THR A 583 6.84 9.80 -7.17
C THR A 583 6.29 8.96 -6.03
N SER A 584 5.82 7.75 -6.31
CA SER A 584 5.17 6.85 -5.37
C SER A 584 6.12 5.75 -4.84
N LYS A 585 5.58 4.87 -3.99
CA LYS A 585 6.31 3.71 -3.48
C LYS A 585 6.56 2.62 -4.52
N ARG A 586 5.75 2.57 -5.59
CA ARG A 586 5.91 1.64 -6.72
C ARG A 586 5.33 2.27 -7.98
N ALA A 587 6.20 2.66 -8.89
CA ALA A 587 5.81 3.12 -10.22
C ALA A 587 5.83 1.98 -11.24
N PHE A 588 5.08 2.12 -12.34
CA PHE A 588 5.20 1.18 -13.48
C PHE A 588 6.58 1.30 -14.13
N GLY A 589 7.06 0.23 -14.78
CA GLY A 589 8.37 0.19 -15.43
C GLY A 589 9.35 -0.75 -14.73
N THR A 590 10.59 -0.31 -14.51
CA THR A 590 11.58 -1.13 -13.77
C THR A 590 11.31 -1.20 -12.27
N ASP A 591 10.62 -0.20 -11.70
CA ASP A 591 10.25 -0.18 -10.28
C ASP A 591 9.18 -1.25 -9.94
N LEU A 592 8.24 -1.48 -10.85
CA LEU A 592 7.28 -2.59 -10.82
C LEU A 592 7.47 -3.47 -12.05
N ARG A 593 8.33 -4.49 -11.94
CA ARG A 593 8.52 -5.51 -12.97
C ARG A 593 7.32 -6.41 -13.04
N GLU A 594 6.69 -6.48 -14.20
CA GLU A 594 5.53 -7.33 -14.45
C GLU A 594 5.78 -8.22 -15.67
N ALA A 595 4.88 -9.19 -15.91
CA ALA A 595 4.93 -10.11 -17.04
C ALA A 595 3.62 -10.07 -17.83
N MET A 596 3.65 -10.42 -19.12
CA MET A 596 2.46 -10.47 -20.00
C MET A 596 1.55 -11.67 -19.67
N LEU A 597 0.96 -11.68 -18.49
CA LEU A 597 0.12 -12.79 -18.02
C LEU A 597 -1.33 -12.35 -17.85
N PRO A 598 -2.31 -13.25 -18.14
CA PRO A 598 -3.71 -12.99 -17.85
C PRO A 598 -3.94 -12.83 -16.35
N ALA A 599 -5.06 -12.20 -15.98
CA ALA A 599 -5.46 -12.08 -14.59
C ALA A 599 -5.67 -13.47 -13.96
N TYR A 600 -5.04 -13.68 -12.81
CA TYR A 600 -5.20 -14.86 -11.99
C TYR A 600 -6.00 -14.53 -10.73
N PHE A 601 -6.92 -15.41 -10.34
CA PHE A 601 -7.67 -15.33 -9.09
C PHE A 601 -7.40 -16.57 -8.28
N THR A 602 -7.07 -16.42 -6.99
CA THR A 602 -6.77 -17.53 -6.10
C THR A 602 -8.03 -18.36 -5.80
N GLU A 603 -7.83 -19.61 -5.37
CA GLU A 603 -8.94 -20.46 -4.88
C GLU A 603 -9.67 -19.81 -3.71
N GLU A 604 -8.91 -19.14 -2.85
CA GLU A 604 -9.40 -18.46 -1.66
C GLU A 604 -10.21 -17.20 -2.02
N PHE A 605 -9.80 -16.44 -3.04
CA PHE A 605 -10.65 -15.41 -3.64
C PHE A 605 -11.99 -16.01 -4.10
N THR A 606 -11.96 -17.16 -4.78
CA THR A 606 -13.17 -17.84 -5.27
C THR A 606 -14.06 -18.31 -4.12
N ARG A 607 -13.48 -18.78 -3.01
CA ARG A 607 -14.21 -19.15 -1.78
C ARG A 607 -14.85 -17.93 -1.13
N LEU A 608 -14.09 -16.84 -0.95
CA LEU A 608 -14.59 -15.57 -0.38
C LEU A 608 -15.70 -14.98 -1.25
N LYS A 609 -15.51 -14.94 -2.58
CA LYS A 609 -16.53 -14.52 -3.54
C LYS A 609 -17.82 -15.32 -3.35
N ARG A 610 -17.76 -16.66 -3.33
CA ARG A 610 -18.93 -17.50 -3.09
C ARG A 610 -19.60 -17.19 -1.75
N LYS A 611 -18.82 -17.03 -0.68
CA LYS A 611 -19.32 -16.69 0.66
C LYS A 611 -20.00 -15.32 0.68
N ILE A 612 -19.37 -14.27 0.13
CA ILE A 612 -19.91 -12.91 0.08
C ILE A 612 -21.18 -12.85 -0.76
N LEU A 613 -21.18 -13.49 -1.94
CA LEU A 613 -22.36 -13.53 -2.82
C LEU A 613 -23.50 -14.37 -2.23
N ALA A 614 -23.19 -15.39 -1.42
CA ALA A 614 -24.18 -16.16 -0.67
C ALA A 614 -24.60 -15.48 0.65
N GLY A 615 -23.81 -14.54 1.16
CA GLY A 615 -23.92 -13.97 2.51
C GLY A 615 -24.50 -12.56 2.56
N LYS A 616 -24.27 -11.69 1.56
CA LYS A 616 -24.88 -10.34 1.49
C LYS A 616 -26.32 -10.34 0.91
N GLY A 617 -27.01 -11.47 1.04
CA GLY A 617 -28.42 -11.65 0.73
C GLY A 617 -29.15 -12.64 1.66
N LYS A 618 -28.55 -13.02 2.81
CA LYS A 618 -29.24 -13.84 3.80
C LYS A 618 -30.12 -12.96 4.68
N LYS A 619 -31.42 -13.26 4.72
CA LYS A 619 -32.31 -12.81 5.79
C LYS A 619 -31.67 -13.17 7.14
N ASN A 620 -31.71 -12.24 8.08
CA ASN A 620 -31.21 -12.42 9.45
C ASN A 620 -31.83 -13.71 10.03
N ARG A 621 -31.04 -14.73 10.41
CA ARG A 621 -31.60 -16.01 10.92
C ARG A 621 -31.66 -15.98 12.44
N ILE A 622 -32.85 -16.09 13.00
CA ILE A 622 -33.10 -16.09 14.44
C ILE A 622 -33.64 -17.45 14.85
N VAL A 623 -33.02 -18.07 15.87
CA VAL A 623 -33.51 -19.33 16.43
C VAL A 623 -34.07 -19.12 17.84
N ILE A 624 -35.25 -19.68 18.09
CA ILE A 624 -35.90 -19.77 19.37
C ILE A 624 -35.51 -21.12 19.99
N TYR A 625 -34.78 -21.06 21.09
CA TYR A 625 -34.42 -22.19 21.92
C TYR A 625 -35.31 -22.21 23.15
N GLY A 626 -36.46 -22.88 23.00
CA GLY A 626 -37.47 -23.03 24.05
C GLY A 626 -37.21 -24.21 24.98
N GLY A 627 -37.60 -24.09 26.24
CA GLY A 627 -37.49 -25.19 27.21
C GLY A 627 -37.92 -24.81 28.61
N SER A 628 -38.08 -25.81 29.50
CA SER A 628 -38.41 -25.54 30.91
C SER A 628 -37.20 -25.04 31.71
N PHE A 629 -35.97 -25.43 31.31
CA PHE A 629 -34.71 -25.07 31.97
C PHE A 629 -34.78 -25.19 33.51
N ASN A 630 -35.39 -26.28 34.01
CA ASN A 630 -35.74 -26.42 35.42
C ASN A 630 -34.99 -27.61 36.08
N PRO A 631 -33.75 -27.47 36.57
CA PRO A 631 -32.88 -26.30 36.48
C PRO A 631 -32.05 -26.27 35.17
N PRO A 632 -31.41 -25.14 34.83
CA PRO A 632 -30.52 -25.07 33.68
C PRO A 632 -29.19 -25.79 33.95
N GLY A 633 -28.75 -26.64 33.02
CA GLY A 633 -27.43 -27.29 33.06
C GLY A 633 -26.40 -26.70 32.09
N ARG A 634 -25.15 -27.20 32.17
CA ARG A 634 -24.05 -26.87 31.26
C ARG A 634 -24.33 -27.30 29.82
N HIS A 635 -25.11 -28.37 29.61
CA HIS A 635 -25.55 -28.83 28.30
C HIS A 635 -26.40 -27.77 27.58
N HIS A 636 -27.37 -27.15 28.25
CA HIS A 636 -28.17 -26.06 27.66
C HIS A 636 -27.28 -24.86 27.25
N ARG A 637 -26.30 -24.50 28.09
CA ARG A 637 -25.36 -23.41 27.79
C ARG A 637 -24.42 -23.74 26.62
N ARG A 638 -23.94 -24.98 26.53
CA ARG A 638 -23.14 -25.45 25.38
C ARG A 638 -23.97 -25.43 24.11
N PHE A 639 -25.22 -25.88 24.17
CA PHE A 639 -26.10 -25.90 23.02
C PHE A 639 -26.45 -24.48 22.52
N ALA A 640 -26.79 -23.55 23.42
CA ALA A 640 -27.03 -22.15 23.04
C ALA A 640 -25.80 -21.49 22.38
N ARG A 641 -24.58 -21.85 22.80
CA ARG A 641 -23.35 -21.42 22.11
C ARG A 641 -23.14 -22.12 20.77
N TYR A 642 -23.58 -23.37 20.63
CA TYR A 642 -23.48 -24.10 19.37
C TYR A 642 -24.40 -23.49 18.30
N LEU A 643 -25.62 -23.12 18.67
CA LEU A 643 -26.57 -22.44 17.79
C LEU A 643 -26.00 -21.14 17.18
N ARG A 644 -25.08 -20.45 17.86
CA ARG A 644 -24.38 -19.25 17.33
C ARG A 644 -23.58 -19.51 16.05
N LYS A 645 -23.27 -20.78 15.73
CA LYS A 645 -22.58 -21.12 14.49
C LYS A 645 -23.48 -20.99 13.25
N TYR A 646 -24.79 -21.04 13.43
CA TYR A 646 -25.77 -21.15 12.34
C TYR A 646 -26.79 -20.00 12.27
N PHE A 647 -26.97 -19.29 13.39
CA PHE A 647 -27.94 -18.20 13.54
C PHE A 647 -27.22 -16.91 13.88
N ASP A 648 -27.87 -15.76 13.65
CA ASP A 648 -27.37 -14.41 13.95
C ASP A 648 -27.80 -13.97 15.36
N THR A 649 -28.98 -14.42 15.80
CA THR A 649 -29.49 -14.25 17.17
C THR A 649 -30.06 -15.56 17.69
N VAL A 650 -29.72 -15.91 18.93
CA VAL A 650 -30.34 -17.03 19.66
C VAL A 650 -31.25 -16.46 20.73
N ILE A 651 -32.55 -16.73 20.67
CA ILE A 651 -33.50 -16.39 21.73
C ILE A 651 -33.63 -17.61 22.64
N ILE A 652 -33.22 -17.48 23.89
CA ILE A 652 -33.46 -18.50 24.91
C ILE A 652 -34.79 -18.16 25.60
N TYR A 653 -35.78 -19.03 25.43
CA TYR A 653 -37.15 -18.79 25.87
C TYR A 653 -37.57 -19.79 26.95
N PRO A 654 -37.35 -19.49 28.25
CA PRO A 654 -37.87 -20.32 29.34
C PRO A 654 -39.41 -20.30 29.36
N CYS A 655 -40.02 -21.47 29.16
CA CYS A 655 -41.48 -21.60 29.17
C CYS A 655 -42.08 -21.42 30.57
N GLY A 656 -43.31 -20.93 30.63
CA GLY A 656 -44.09 -20.77 31.86
C GLY A 656 -44.60 -22.09 32.45
N PRO A 657 -45.62 -22.04 33.31
CA PRO A 657 -46.32 -23.23 33.80
C PRO A 657 -46.99 -23.99 32.65
N ARG A 658 -46.83 -25.31 32.60
CA ARG A 658 -47.37 -26.17 31.54
C ARG A 658 -48.20 -27.30 32.12
N PRO A 659 -49.52 -27.38 31.89
CA PRO A 659 -50.36 -28.47 32.39
C PRO A 659 -49.89 -29.84 31.87
N ASP A 660 -49.40 -29.88 30.64
CA ASP A 660 -48.94 -31.06 29.92
C ASP A 660 -47.49 -31.48 30.26
N LYS A 661 -46.75 -30.66 31.04
CA LYS A 661 -45.36 -30.93 31.41
C LYS A 661 -45.12 -30.66 32.89
N PRO A 662 -45.41 -31.64 33.79
CA PRO A 662 -45.27 -31.48 35.23
C PRO A 662 -43.88 -30.99 35.67
N SER A 663 -42.83 -31.38 34.93
CA SER A 663 -41.46 -30.95 35.19
C SER A 663 -41.21 -29.44 35.08
N ALA A 664 -42.05 -28.70 34.36
CA ALA A 664 -42.01 -27.24 34.31
C ALA A 664 -42.58 -26.59 35.59
N ASN A 665 -43.43 -27.30 36.35
CA ASN A 665 -44.20 -26.73 37.46
C ASN A 665 -43.61 -27.07 38.84
N ILE A 666 -42.50 -27.81 38.89
CA ILE A 666 -41.89 -28.31 40.14
C ILE A 666 -41.45 -27.19 41.08
N LEU A 667 -41.01 -26.05 40.54
CA LEU A 667 -40.54 -24.91 41.34
C LEU A 667 -41.44 -23.69 41.14
N PRO A 668 -41.61 -22.86 42.20
CA PRO A 668 -42.17 -21.53 42.05
C PRO A 668 -41.47 -20.75 40.94
N LEU A 669 -42.23 -19.97 40.15
CA LEU A 669 -41.72 -19.24 38.99
C LEU A 669 -40.58 -18.28 39.34
N ALA A 670 -40.65 -17.63 40.50
CA ALA A 670 -39.59 -16.76 41.02
C ALA A 670 -38.24 -17.49 41.13
N ASN A 671 -38.25 -18.73 41.65
CA ASN A 671 -37.03 -19.54 41.76
C ASN A 671 -36.53 -20.00 40.37
N ARG A 672 -37.44 -20.35 39.46
CA ARG A 672 -37.07 -20.70 38.07
C ARG A 672 -36.42 -19.53 37.34
N LEU A 673 -36.96 -18.31 37.50
CA LEU A 673 -36.42 -17.10 36.90
C LEU A 673 -34.98 -16.84 37.37
N VAL A 674 -34.72 -16.92 38.67
CA VAL A 674 -33.38 -16.75 39.23
C VAL A 674 -32.39 -17.81 38.73
N LEU A 675 -32.82 -19.08 38.69
CA LEU A 675 -32.00 -20.18 38.18
C LEU A 675 -31.62 -19.97 36.71
N VAL A 676 -32.59 -19.63 35.84
CA VAL A 676 -32.35 -19.36 34.42
C VAL A 676 -31.41 -18.18 34.23
N LYS A 677 -31.62 -17.07 34.96
CA LYS A 677 -30.74 -15.91 34.92
C LYS A 677 -29.31 -16.26 35.32
N LYS A 678 -29.12 -17.04 36.39
CA LYS A 678 -27.78 -17.48 36.83
C LYS A 678 -27.13 -18.50 35.89
N GLY A 679 -27.92 -19.33 35.20
CA GLY A 679 -27.41 -20.40 34.34
C GLY A 679 -27.10 -19.98 32.90
N LEU A 680 -27.93 -19.11 32.32
CA LEU A 680 -27.94 -18.84 30.88
C LEU A 680 -27.61 -17.39 30.49
N SER A 681 -27.43 -16.47 31.45
CA SER A 681 -26.97 -15.11 31.15
C SER A 681 -25.53 -15.06 30.65
N GLY A 682 -25.17 -13.99 29.95
CA GLY A 682 -23.79 -13.74 29.49
C GLY A 682 -23.30 -14.72 28.43
N ILE A 683 -24.19 -15.28 27.61
CA ILE A 683 -23.83 -16.03 26.41
C ILE A 683 -23.78 -15.03 25.25
N LYS A 684 -22.59 -14.78 24.69
CA LYS A 684 -22.40 -13.82 23.58
C LYS A 684 -23.29 -14.18 22.39
N GLY A 685 -24.16 -13.26 21.99
CA GLY A 685 -25.10 -13.44 20.86
C GLY A 685 -26.37 -14.23 21.18
N ALA A 686 -26.65 -14.55 22.45
CA ALA A 686 -27.94 -15.08 22.89
C ALA A 686 -28.68 -14.05 23.77
N ARG A 687 -30.00 -13.96 23.61
CA ARG A 687 -30.89 -13.09 24.39
C ARG A 687 -31.84 -13.96 25.20
N LEU A 688 -32.09 -13.57 26.45
CA LEU A 688 -33.09 -14.22 27.30
C LEU A 688 -34.41 -13.44 27.20
N ASP A 689 -35.51 -14.16 26.98
CA ASP A 689 -36.86 -13.59 27.04
C ASP A 689 -37.64 -14.29 28.16
N PHE A 690 -37.89 -13.56 29.25
CA PHE A 690 -38.53 -14.11 30.45
C PHE A 690 -40.06 -13.98 30.45
N TYR A 691 -40.66 -13.52 29.35
CA TYR A 691 -42.07 -13.13 29.28
C TYR A 691 -43.04 -14.15 29.90
N ASP A 692 -42.92 -15.43 29.58
CA ASP A 692 -43.77 -16.48 30.17
C ASP A 692 -43.55 -16.65 31.69
N LEU A 693 -42.29 -16.60 32.16
CA LEU A 693 -41.98 -16.74 33.59
C LEU A 693 -42.42 -15.53 34.40
N GLU A 694 -42.33 -14.33 33.83
CA GLU A 694 -42.71 -13.07 34.48
C GLU A 694 -44.23 -12.93 34.60
N ASN A 695 -44.98 -13.42 33.62
CA ASN A 695 -46.44 -13.29 33.56
C ASN A 695 -47.20 -14.56 33.97
N GLY A 696 -46.50 -15.67 34.20
CA GLY A 696 -47.10 -16.88 34.76
C GLY A 696 -48.01 -17.66 33.83
N PHE A 697 -47.81 -17.58 32.51
CA PHE A 697 -48.56 -18.37 31.52
C PHE A 697 -47.62 -19.03 30.50
N TYR A 698 -48.16 -19.95 29.70
CA TYR A 698 -47.44 -20.64 28.62
C TYR A 698 -47.83 -20.06 27.26
N THR A 699 -46.83 -19.64 26.48
CA THR A 699 -47.04 -19.26 25.08
C THR A 699 -46.79 -20.47 24.16
N PRO A 700 -47.81 -20.97 23.44
CA PRO A 700 -47.63 -22.02 22.43
C PRO A 700 -46.65 -21.64 21.32
N THR A 701 -46.00 -22.64 20.73
CA THR A 701 -44.93 -22.46 19.72
C THR A 701 -45.36 -21.61 18.52
N TYR A 702 -46.58 -21.74 18.02
CA TYR A 702 -47.08 -20.95 16.89
C TYR A 702 -47.21 -19.44 17.23
N LEU A 703 -47.64 -19.10 18.45
CA LEU A 703 -47.70 -17.71 18.93
C LEU A 703 -46.31 -17.15 19.22
N LEU A 704 -45.35 -17.99 19.64
CA LEU A 704 -43.94 -17.58 19.76
C LEU A 704 -43.36 -17.25 18.39
N ASP A 705 -43.62 -18.08 17.39
CA ASP A 705 -43.21 -17.83 16.03
C ASP A 705 -43.79 -16.50 15.50
N GLU A 706 -45.10 -16.29 15.67
CA GLU A 706 -45.78 -15.05 15.29
C GLU A 706 -45.21 -13.82 16.01
N LYS A 707 -45.00 -13.91 17.33
CA LYS A 707 -44.37 -12.85 18.14
C LYS A 707 -43.02 -12.43 17.55
N TYR A 708 -42.19 -13.39 17.16
CA TYR A 708 -40.85 -13.11 16.67
C TYR A 708 -40.81 -12.73 15.18
N ARG A 709 -41.71 -13.24 14.35
CA ARG A 709 -41.92 -12.75 12.98
C ARG A 709 -42.40 -11.30 12.96
N LYS A 710 -43.34 -10.92 13.86
CA LYS A 710 -43.77 -9.52 14.03
C LYS A 710 -42.63 -8.63 14.52
N LYS A 711 -41.80 -9.12 15.44
CA LYS A 711 -40.68 -8.36 16.00
C LYS A 711 -39.50 -8.22 15.03
N TYR A 712 -39.32 -9.18 14.13
CA TYR A 712 -38.22 -9.21 13.16
C TYR A 712 -38.76 -9.60 11.77
N PRO A 713 -39.44 -8.69 11.06
CA PRO A 713 -40.15 -9.00 9.80
C PRO A 713 -39.22 -9.47 8.67
N GLU A 714 -37.97 -8.99 8.68
CA GLU A 714 -36.94 -9.34 7.68
C GLU A 714 -36.12 -10.59 8.06
N ALA A 715 -36.43 -11.23 9.19
CA ALA A 715 -35.69 -12.38 9.70
C ALA A 715 -36.38 -13.71 9.40
N GLU A 716 -35.59 -14.76 9.19
CA GLU A 716 -36.10 -16.13 9.24
C GLU A 716 -36.15 -16.61 10.69
N ILE A 717 -37.32 -17.03 11.13
CA ILE A 717 -37.52 -17.58 12.48
C ILE A 717 -37.44 -19.10 12.44
N TRP A 718 -36.63 -19.66 13.34
CA TRP A 718 -36.34 -21.08 13.48
C TRP A 718 -36.60 -21.55 14.92
N HIS A 719 -36.93 -22.82 15.12
CA HIS A 719 -37.20 -23.42 16.44
C HIS A 719 -36.24 -24.57 16.70
N ALA A 720 -35.49 -24.50 17.81
CA ALA A 720 -34.55 -25.56 18.17
C ALA A 720 -35.25 -26.67 18.97
N VAL A 721 -35.24 -27.89 18.45
CA VAL A 721 -35.88 -29.08 19.04
C VAL A 721 -34.93 -30.28 19.08
N GLY A 722 -35.20 -31.24 19.96
CA GLY A 722 -34.50 -32.53 19.94
C GLY A 722 -35.18 -33.53 19.01
N SER A 723 -34.47 -34.55 18.55
CA SER A 723 -35.06 -35.59 17.69
C SER A 723 -36.14 -36.43 18.39
N ASP A 724 -36.12 -36.46 19.73
CA ASP A 724 -37.11 -37.14 20.57
C ASP A 724 -38.55 -36.68 20.34
N VAL A 725 -38.75 -35.40 20.01
CA VAL A 725 -40.11 -34.84 19.80
C VAL A 725 -40.64 -35.03 18.38
N LEU A 726 -39.83 -35.58 17.47
CA LEU A 726 -40.15 -35.74 16.05
C LEU A 726 -40.42 -37.18 15.61
N LEU A 727 -40.10 -38.17 16.46
CA LEU A 727 -40.29 -39.59 16.15
C LEU A 727 -41.73 -39.92 15.70
N GLY A 728 -41.87 -40.71 14.64
CA GLY A 728 -43.18 -41.08 14.07
C GLY A 728 -43.88 -39.91 13.36
N GLY A 729 -43.16 -38.82 13.09
CA GLY A 729 -43.65 -37.63 12.40
C GLY A 729 -44.12 -37.89 10.98
N GLY A 730 -43.51 -38.84 10.27
CA GLY A 730 -43.92 -39.23 8.90
C GLY A 730 -45.32 -39.84 8.84
N HIS A 731 -45.84 -40.26 10.00
CA HIS A 731 -47.19 -40.82 10.16
C HIS A 731 -48.12 -39.90 10.98
N GLY A 732 -47.71 -38.66 11.24
CA GLY A 732 -48.50 -37.71 12.03
C GLY A 732 -48.56 -38.03 13.53
N ALA A 733 -47.65 -38.88 14.04
CA ALA A 733 -47.69 -39.42 15.39
C ALA A 733 -46.63 -38.83 16.36
N SER A 734 -45.87 -37.82 15.93
CA SER A 734 -44.82 -37.21 16.77
C SER A 734 -45.37 -36.30 17.87
N GLU A 735 -44.54 -36.03 18.90
CA GLU A 735 -44.93 -35.13 20.00
C GLU A 735 -45.35 -33.75 19.46
N VAL A 736 -44.69 -33.24 18.41
CA VAL A 736 -45.07 -31.98 17.76
C VAL A 736 -46.51 -32.00 17.24
N HIS A 737 -47.01 -33.12 16.73
CA HIS A 737 -48.41 -33.23 16.27
C HIS A 737 -49.42 -33.13 17.42
N THR A 738 -49.00 -33.46 18.65
CA THR A 738 -49.85 -33.33 19.86
C THR A 738 -49.88 -31.91 20.41
N TRP A 739 -49.02 -31.00 19.92
CA TRP A 739 -49.03 -29.61 20.35
C TRP A 739 -50.25 -28.86 19.83
N HIS A 740 -50.60 -27.75 20.46
CA HIS A 740 -51.68 -26.88 19.97
C HIS A 740 -51.33 -26.36 18.57
N GLN A 741 -52.17 -26.64 17.58
CA GLN A 741 -51.89 -26.45 16.15
C GLN A 741 -50.69 -27.23 15.62
N GLY A 742 -50.46 -28.45 16.13
CA GLY A 742 -49.32 -29.30 15.78
C GLY A 742 -49.12 -29.54 14.28
N ALA A 743 -50.21 -29.78 13.52
CA ALA A 743 -50.15 -29.95 12.07
C ALA A 743 -49.69 -28.68 11.33
N GLU A 744 -50.17 -27.50 11.75
CA GLU A 744 -49.74 -26.23 11.17
C GLU A 744 -48.30 -25.89 11.56
N ILE A 745 -47.92 -26.18 12.81
CA ILE A 745 -46.55 -26.03 13.29
C ILE A 745 -45.59 -26.90 12.46
N TRP A 746 -45.97 -28.16 12.21
CA TRP A 746 -45.19 -29.11 11.42
C TRP A 746 -44.98 -28.63 9.99
N GLN A 747 -46.03 -28.13 9.33
CA GLN A 747 -45.99 -27.72 7.93
C GLN A 747 -45.31 -26.35 7.71
N ASN A 748 -45.48 -25.40 8.64
CA ASN A 748 -45.21 -23.98 8.37
C ASN A 748 -44.02 -23.37 9.14
N LEU A 749 -43.43 -24.09 10.11
CA LEU A 749 -42.28 -23.59 10.89
C LEU A 749 -40.96 -24.20 10.44
N ASN A 750 -39.86 -23.48 10.68
CA ASN A 750 -38.51 -23.96 10.41
C ASN A 750 -37.92 -24.60 11.66
N PHE A 751 -37.39 -25.82 11.56
CA PHE A 751 -36.85 -26.56 12.69
C PHE A 751 -35.34 -26.76 12.62
N PHE A 752 -34.64 -26.43 13.70
CA PHE A 752 -33.26 -26.84 13.93
C PHE A 752 -33.26 -28.06 14.85
N VAL A 753 -33.02 -29.24 14.28
CA VAL A 753 -33.19 -30.53 14.95
C VAL A 753 -31.84 -31.03 15.44
N ILE A 754 -31.76 -31.35 16.74
CA ILE A 754 -30.58 -31.99 17.34
C ILE A 754 -30.87 -33.48 17.50
N GLU A 755 -30.04 -34.32 16.90
CA GLU A 755 -30.12 -35.76 17.14
C GLU A 755 -29.74 -36.10 18.59
N ARG A 756 -30.60 -36.87 19.27
CA ARG A 756 -30.35 -37.38 20.62
C ARG A 756 -30.06 -38.88 20.58
N PRO A 757 -29.17 -39.40 21.45
CA PRO A 757 -28.86 -40.82 21.49
C PRO A 757 -30.10 -41.66 21.82
N GLY A 758 -30.38 -42.70 21.04
CA GLY A 758 -31.56 -43.55 21.19
C GLY A 758 -32.86 -42.95 20.63
N PHE A 759 -32.76 -41.85 19.88
CA PHE A 759 -33.86 -41.18 19.19
C PHE A 759 -33.45 -40.87 17.75
N GLU A 760 -32.97 -41.88 17.01
CA GLU A 760 -32.63 -41.75 15.59
C GLU A 760 -33.89 -41.50 14.74
N LEU A 761 -33.85 -40.51 13.85
CA LEU A 761 -34.96 -40.18 12.97
C LEU A 761 -34.79 -40.84 11.60
N ALA A 762 -35.86 -41.46 11.11
CA ALA A 762 -35.97 -41.81 9.70
C ALA A 762 -36.17 -40.53 8.86
N PRO A 763 -35.74 -40.47 7.59
CA PRO A 763 -35.94 -39.30 6.74
C PRO A 763 -37.40 -38.82 6.67
N GLU A 764 -38.36 -39.75 6.69
CA GLU A 764 -39.80 -39.48 6.70
C GLU A 764 -40.31 -38.81 7.98
N ASP A 765 -39.59 -38.92 9.10
CA ASP A 765 -39.93 -38.29 10.38
C ASP A 765 -39.47 -36.83 10.50
N MET A 766 -38.93 -36.25 9.43
CA MET A 766 -38.45 -34.86 9.41
C MET A 766 -39.54 -33.88 8.94
N PRO A 767 -39.73 -32.73 9.62
CA PRO A 767 -40.60 -31.67 9.11
C PRO A 767 -40.14 -31.13 7.75
N PRO A 768 -41.05 -30.66 6.88
CA PRO A 768 -40.72 -30.17 5.53
C PRO A 768 -39.65 -29.08 5.49
N SER A 769 -39.62 -28.20 6.50
CA SER A 769 -38.58 -27.18 6.66
C SER A 769 -37.75 -27.45 7.92
N SER A 770 -36.67 -28.20 7.77
CA SER A 770 -35.84 -28.61 8.91
C SER A 770 -34.37 -28.84 8.56
N GLU A 771 -33.49 -28.75 9.56
CA GLU A 771 -32.08 -29.12 9.47
C GLU A 771 -31.71 -30.07 10.63
N LEU A 772 -31.20 -31.27 10.31
CA LEU A 772 -30.72 -32.24 11.31
C LEU A 772 -29.22 -32.07 11.59
N HIS A 773 -28.86 -31.94 12.87
CA HIS A 773 -27.48 -31.74 13.33
C HIS A 773 -27.10 -32.76 14.41
N ARG A 774 -25.97 -33.44 14.20
CA ARG A 774 -25.36 -34.35 15.19
C ARG A 774 -24.28 -33.62 15.97
N ILE A 775 -24.43 -33.52 17.29
CA ILE A 775 -23.48 -32.78 18.14
C ILE A 775 -22.86 -33.70 19.20
N PRO A 776 -21.62 -34.20 18.98
CA PRO A 776 -20.94 -35.05 19.94
C PRO A 776 -20.77 -34.37 21.30
N GLY A 777 -21.16 -35.05 22.39
CA GLY A 777 -20.87 -34.64 23.76
C GLY A 777 -21.74 -33.50 24.33
N ILE A 778 -22.87 -33.17 23.71
CA ILE A 778 -23.89 -32.28 24.28
C ILE A 778 -25.11 -33.11 24.70
N TYR A 779 -24.98 -33.80 25.84
CA TYR A 779 -26.05 -34.63 26.41
C TYR A 779 -26.35 -34.22 27.85
N GLY A 780 -27.62 -34.21 28.21
CA GLY A 780 -28.10 -33.90 29.57
C GLY A 780 -29.52 -33.35 29.55
N SER A 781 -30.21 -33.46 30.69
CA SER A 781 -31.55 -32.90 30.88
C SER A 781 -31.68 -32.27 32.28
N GLY A 782 -32.64 -31.36 32.45
CA GLY A 782 -33.00 -30.86 33.77
C GLY A 782 -33.46 -31.99 34.71
N THR A 783 -34.12 -33.02 34.16
CA THR A 783 -34.56 -34.22 34.92
C THR A 783 -33.38 -34.97 35.51
N MET A 784 -32.33 -35.22 34.73
CA MET A 784 -31.11 -35.88 35.20
C MET A 784 -30.46 -35.09 36.36
N ILE A 785 -30.47 -33.76 36.30
CA ILE A 785 -29.94 -32.93 37.40
C ILE A 785 -30.79 -33.09 38.66
N ARG A 786 -32.13 -33.07 38.53
CA ARG A 786 -33.05 -33.24 39.67
C ARG A 786 -32.94 -34.62 40.30
N GLU A 787 -32.83 -35.68 39.50
CA GLU A 787 -32.67 -37.05 39.99
C GLU A 787 -31.38 -37.22 40.81
N ARG A 788 -30.27 -36.61 40.36
CA ARG A 788 -29.02 -36.58 41.14
C ARG A 788 -29.17 -35.83 42.45
N ILE A 789 -29.84 -34.67 42.42
CA ILE A 789 -30.14 -33.91 43.66
C ILE A 789 -30.97 -34.78 44.61
N TYR A 790 -32.02 -35.45 44.12
CA TYR A 790 -32.87 -36.32 44.91
C TYR A 790 -32.10 -37.51 45.54
N ARG A 791 -31.10 -38.04 44.83
CA ARG A 791 -30.22 -39.13 45.31
C ARG A 791 -29.04 -38.64 46.17
N GLY A 792 -28.90 -37.34 46.40
CA GLY A 792 -27.76 -36.78 47.14
C GLY A 792 -26.43 -36.84 46.39
N GLU A 793 -26.46 -37.01 45.06
CA GLU A 793 -25.28 -37.12 44.21
C GLU A 793 -24.73 -35.75 43.79
N ASP A 794 -23.43 -35.69 43.46
CA ASP A 794 -22.78 -34.45 43.00
C ASP A 794 -23.26 -34.01 41.60
N ILE A 795 -23.60 -32.72 41.48
CA ILE A 795 -24.02 -32.05 40.25
C ILE A 795 -23.01 -31.01 39.74
N SER A 796 -21.80 -30.94 40.31
CA SER A 796 -20.75 -29.98 39.94
C SER A 796 -20.41 -29.98 38.43
N GLY A 797 -20.41 -31.17 37.82
CA GLY A 797 -20.19 -31.38 36.38
C GLY A 797 -21.39 -31.07 35.49
N LEU A 798 -22.60 -30.92 36.08
CA LEU A 798 -23.85 -30.83 35.33
C LEU A 798 -24.42 -29.42 35.22
N THR A 799 -24.14 -28.53 36.19
CA THR A 799 -24.59 -27.13 36.18
C THR A 799 -23.49 -26.14 36.58
N LEU A 800 -23.76 -24.83 36.50
CA LEU A 800 -22.82 -23.79 36.92
C LEU A 800 -22.79 -23.67 38.45
N LYS A 801 -21.65 -23.24 39.00
CA LYS A 801 -21.46 -23.01 40.44
C LYS A 801 -22.55 -22.10 41.02
N SER A 802 -22.86 -21.00 40.33
CA SER A 802 -23.91 -20.04 40.73
C SER A 802 -25.32 -20.63 40.79
N VAL A 803 -25.64 -21.56 39.90
CA VAL A 803 -26.93 -22.27 39.87
C VAL A 803 -26.99 -23.29 40.99
N ARG A 804 -25.91 -24.06 41.16
CA ARG A 804 -25.76 -25.07 42.23
C ARG A 804 -25.87 -24.45 43.62
N GLU A 805 -25.16 -23.35 43.88
CA GLU A 805 -25.22 -22.63 45.15
C GLU A 805 -26.65 -22.16 45.46
N TYR A 806 -27.37 -21.65 44.46
CA TYR A 806 -28.76 -21.24 44.65
C TYR A 806 -29.69 -22.44 44.94
N ILE A 807 -29.47 -23.58 44.27
CA ILE A 807 -30.23 -24.80 44.54
C ILE A 807 -30.02 -25.25 46.00
N TYR A 808 -28.77 -25.31 46.48
CA TYR A 808 -28.47 -25.77 47.83
C TYR A 808 -28.87 -24.77 48.93
N ASN A 809 -28.65 -23.47 48.72
CA ASN A 809 -28.98 -22.45 49.72
C ASN A 809 -30.48 -22.33 49.99
N PHE A 810 -31.32 -22.71 49.03
CA PHE A 810 -32.78 -22.64 49.13
C PHE A 810 -33.43 -24.03 49.12
N SER A 811 -32.65 -25.11 49.31
CA SER A 811 -33.11 -26.50 49.32
C SER A 811 -34.04 -26.87 48.16
N LEU A 812 -33.76 -26.36 46.95
CA LEU A 812 -34.59 -26.57 45.78
C LEU A 812 -34.47 -28.02 45.28
N PHE A 813 -35.59 -28.64 44.91
CA PHE A 813 -35.68 -30.02 44.40
C PHE A 813 -35.35 -31.15 45.40
N GLY A 814 -35.00 -30.82 46.65
CA GLY A 814 -34.95 -31.77 47.77
C GLY A 814 -36.33 -32.00 48.38
N LYS A 815 -36.48 -33.04 49.23
CA LYS A 815 -37.71 -33.26 50.01
C LYS A 815 -38.04 -32.07 50.89
#